data_AF-A0A936S8A7-F1
#
_entry.id   AF-A0A936S8A7-F1
#
_cell.length_a   1.000
_cell.length_b   1.000
_cell.length_c   1.000
_cell.angle_alpha   90.00
_cell.angle_beta   90.00
_cell.angle_gamma   90.00
#
_symmetry.space_group_name_H-M   'P 1'
#
loop_
_entity.id
_entity.type
_entity.pdbx_description
1 polymer ?
#
loop_
_entity_poly.entity_id
_entity_poly.type
_entity_poly.pdbx_seq_one_letter_code
_entity_poly.pdbx_strand_id
1 'polypeptide(L)'
;MRAGDSGGSHVAALDALRALAALVVVGLHLHALAGVFQNFPLLARLAPLGMFGVDLFYVLSGYFILGAVLRPVRWSAREFCIHRARRIVPAYYASIILVLVGLYGAQAAGAGFFTPALAEDLLRHASFTHNLSAASHGSLNGVYWTLGVEMSFYVLMLLAAPALRARNALMWVIGGFVVCAWLWRAGVFMLAPHDPWVRYFWATQLPGALDTFAAGMVLAAVQHHHPEVLARMSGVSVRIVLTAMVTLVTASLFAYVLPLREQCWEVWGAAVFWRSGLAIAFGTGLLVFVLLPRQGLAERLLRISGLAYLGKISYSIYLFHVPLIFAALWAGQRVPVLGLRSVLFCVVVIALLLIASASYTLIEAPFLKNAGKLKPTRVFVLAGIVCALLAGAALRWQGLDRESLWSDELFSVGIAMHAGSPDAVPQHKALADLDIPDHFWSWKQADTAPPLYEILLAGWTRVLGGADAAVRALSVVFGLGLIALAGALPRGSPPLARIYFAFAAACNSALIEYSQEARAYALASFLVGLVTVLLLRDLARARRDEKPLQPSWLQLAAMSAAMMTHYYAIPYCGLLVTLYGLAAARAGHRLRLVVLSAPFAPVALYLIWGLDGILFKLGSPVSHDTTMLLSLLRAVKETGRMVIPGLGGWMWLVVLAFPWAAWRVWCSLSGGRPAPSVPEPVWLTVVVLPFIVVLGVATRGMEFFHPRYLLLALPGVLLLLSLVAGRLRPHLQGICAVIFGSVLILGIQHWLQRPLLSKDQYREAAVFITQHFAPGDRVVGMWRTNRMLYVHYLIPALGADYEAYLEGLVNAEQIDTSRAAQVPPGKKVFLFDHVALRGMTEAVRERLLARGFHDVARQDYFHMGVVVVQR
;
A
#
# COMPACT_ATOMS: atom_id res chain seq x y z
N MET A 1 -33.02 31.84 19.80
CA MET A 1 -32.13 31.04 20.68
C MET A 1 -30.75 30.96 20.04
N ARG A 2 -29.69 31.42 20.73
CA ARG A 2 -28.31 31.53 20.20
C ARG A 2 -27.69 30.13 19.95
N ALA A 3 -27.18 29.93 18.74
CA ALA A 3 -26.69 28.66 18.18
C ALA A 3 -25.22 28.33 18.52
N GLY A 4 -24.74 28.67 19.73
CA GLY A 4 -23.32 28.58 20.08
C GLY A 4 -22.89 27.35 20.88
N ASP A 5 -23.69 26.90 21.86
CA ASP A 5 -23.23 25.92 22.87
C ASP A 5 -24.06 24.61 22.93
N SER A 6 -25.10 24.49 22.09
CA SER A 6 -26.14 23.47 22.23
C SER A 6 -25.97 22.22 21.34
N GLY A 7 -24.88 22.14 20.56
CA GLY A 7 -24.64 21.08 19.56
C GLY A 7 -23.81 19.88 20.02
N GLY A 8 -23.12 19.95 21.17
CA GLY A 8 -22.16 18.91 21.59
C GLY A 8 -22.78 17.64 22.20
N SER A 9 -23.91 17.78 22.92
CA SER A 9 -24.53 16.70 23.69
C SER A 9 -25.24 15.65 22.83
N HIS A 10 -26.04 16.10 21.86
CA HIS A 10 -26.77 15.24 20.92
C HIS A 10 -25.83 14.41 20.03
N VAL A 11 -24.63 14.93 19.77
CA VAL A 11 -23.61 14.25 18.95
C VAL A 11 -22.98 13.09 19.72
N ALA A 12 -22.73 13.25 21.02
CA ALA A 12 -22.09 12.21 21.84
C ALA A 12 -22.94 10.93 21.97
N ALA A 13 -24.26 11.07 22.12
CA ALA A 13 -25.18 9.94 22.20
C ALA A 13 -25.22 9.13 20.88
N LEU A 14 -25.27 9.83 19.75
CA LEU A 14 -25.25 9.19 18.43
C LEU A 14 -23.89 8.57 18.11
N ASP A 15 -22.79 9.19 18.54
CA ASP A 15 -21.46 8.61 18.44
C ASP A 15 -21.34 7.33 19.29
N ALA A 16 -21.88 7.32 20.51
CA ALA A 16 -21.89 6.12 21.33
C ALA A 16 -22.63 4.93 20.68
N LEU A 17 -23.75 5.18 19.99
CA LEU A 17 -24.43 4.14 19.20
C LEU A 17 -23.56 3.60 18.06
N ARG A 18 -22.83 4.49 17.36
CA ARG A 18 -21.86 4.08 16.33
C ARG A 18 -20.71 3.25 16.92
N ALA A 19 -20.27 3.58 18.12
CA ALA A 19 -19.25 2.83 18.84
C ALA A 19 -19.75 1.42 19.14
N LEU A 20 -20.95 1.30 19.71
CA LEU A 20 -21.57 0.01 20.01
C LEU A 20 -21.70 -0.84 18.75
N ALA A 21 -22.21 -0.26 17.66
CA ALA A 21 -22.32 -0.92 16.36
C ALA A 21 -20.96 -1.45 15.85
N ALA A 22 -19.91 -0.63 15.92
CA ALA A 22 -18.56 -1.05 15.51
C ALA A 22 -18.01 -2.18 16.41
N LEU A 23 -18.14 -2.04 17.73
CA LEU A 23 -17.56 -2.98 18.69
C LEU A 23 -18.20 -4.38 18.61
N VAL A 24 -19.51 -4.47 18.41
CA VAL A 24 -20.16 -5.78 18.24
C VAL A 24 -19.74 -6.45 16.93
N VAL A 25 -19.55 -5.69 15.84
CA VAL A 25 -19.01 -6.22 14.58
C VAL A 25 -17.57 -6.70 14.76
N VAL A 26 -16.74 -5.95 15.48
CA VAL A 26 -15.36 -6.38 15.80
C VAL A 26 -15.37 -7.66 16.63
N GLY A 27 -16.26 -7.74 17.64
CA GLY A 27 -16.43 -8.92 18.47
C GLY A 27 -16.84 -10.17 17.68
N LEU A 28 -17.75 -10.02 16.71
CA LEU A 28 -18.10 -11.09 15.77
C LEU A 28 -16.86 -11.63 15.06
N HIS A 29 -16.07 -10.76 14.42
CA HIS A 29 -14.93 -11.19 13.62
C HIS A 29 -13.79 -11.75 14.49
N LEU A 30 -13.57 -11.22 15.69
CA LEU A 30 -12.61 -11.80 16.64
C LEU A 30 -13.00 -13.23 17.06
N HIS A 31 -14.30 -13.50 17.19
CA HIS A 31 -14.78 -14.86 17.45
C HIS A 31 -14.70 -15.75 16.21
N ALA A 32 -15.26 -15.29 15.08
CA ALA A 32 -15.42 -16.08 13.87
C ALA A 32 -14.09 -16.39 13.17
N LEU A 33 -13.16 -15.41 13.12
CA LEU A 33 -11.88 -15.55 12.42
C LEU A 33 -10.74 -16.04 13.32
N ALA A 34 -10.75 -15.65 14.60
CA ALA A 34 -9.63 -15.89 15.51
C ALA A 34 -9.97 -16.75 16.74
N GLY A 35 -11.24 -17.14 16.92
CA GLY A 35 -11.67 -17.99 18.03
C GLY A 35 -11.48 -17.36 19.41
N VAL A 36 -11.33 -16.03 19.51
CA VAL A 36 -10.94 -15.35 20.76
C VAL A 36 -11.90 -15.65 21.92
N PHE A 37 -13.20 -15.73 21.64
CA PHE A 37 -14.22 -15.94 22.68
C PHE A 37 -14.55 -17.42 22.96
N GLN A 38 -13.87 -18.39 22.33
CA GLN A 38 -14.19 -19.82 22.52
C GLN A 38 -14.14 -20.27 23.99
N ASN A 39 -13.27 -19.67 24.80
CA ASN A 39 -13.15 -20.00 26.24
C ASN A 39 -14.14 -19.22 27.12
N PHE A 40 -15.01 -18.38 26.54
CA PHE A 40 -15.97 -17.54 27.25
C PHE A 40 -17.38 -17.86 26.75
N PRO A 41 -18.09 -18.85 27.36
CA PRO A 41 -19.34 -19.39 26.81
C PRO A 41 -20.41 -18.35 26.51
N LEU A 42 -20.57 -17.35 27.39
CA LEU A 42 -21.51 -16.25 27.18
C LEU A 42 -21.12 -15.39 25.96
N LEU A 43 -19.85 -14.98 25.87
CA LEU A 43 -19.36 -14.16 24.76
C LEU A 43 -19.41 -14.93 23.44
N ALA A 44 -19.06 -16.23 23.42
CA ALA A 44 -19.18 -17.08 22.24
C ALA A 44 -20.63 -17.18 21.74
N ARG A 45 -21.60 -17.32 22.64
CA ARG A 45 -23.03 -17.34 22.27
C ARG A 45 -23.53 -16.00 21.73
N LEU A 46 -22.99 -14.89 22.23
CA LEU A 46 -23.40 -13.55 21.82
C LEU A 46 -22.64 -13.03 20.59
N ALA A 47 -21.43 -13.51 20.30
CA ALA A 47 -20.60 -12.99 19.21
C ALA A 47 -21.26 -13.02 17.82
N PRO A 48 -22.03 -14.06 17.43
CA PRO A 48 -22.78 -14.07 16.17
C PRO A 48 -23.71 -12.86 16.00
N LEU A 49 -24.20 -12.28 17.10
CA LEU A 49 -25.06 -11.10 17.07
C LEU A 49 -24.39 -9.86 16.49
N GLY A 50 -23.06 -9.83 16.44
CA GLY A 50 -22.34 -8.72 15.86
C GLY A 50 -22.68 -8.46 14.39
N MET A 51 -23.26 -9.44 13.68
CA MET A 51 -23.72 -9.25 12.30
C MET A 51 -24.78 -8.14 12.19
N PHE A 52 -25.61 -8.00 13.22
CA PHE A 52 -26.69 -7.00 13.28
C PHE A 52 -26.17 -5.58 13.59
N GLY A 53 -24.89 -5.44 13.96
CA GLY A 53 -24.27 -4.12 14.10
C GLY A 53 -24.27 -3.33 12.79
N VAL A 54 -24.23 -4.02 11.64
CA VAL A 54 -24.38 -3.41 10.31
C VAL A 54 -25.77 -2.79 10.12
N ASP A 55 -26.82 -3.45 10.58
CA ASP A 55 -28.19 -2.94 10.46
C ASP A 55 -28.40 -1.69 11.31
N LEU A 56 -27.75 -1.62 12.49
CA LEU A 56 -27.72 -0.39 13.29
C LEU A 56 -26.99 0.75 12.55
N PHE A 57 -25.91 0.46 11.82
CA PHE A 57 -25.29 1.46 10.95
C PHE A 57 -26.23 1.92 9.83
N TYR A 58 -27.02 1.05 9.22
CA TYR A 58 -28.00 1.42 8.20
C TYR A 58 -29.12 2.30 8.75
N VAL A 59 -29.67 1.98 9.93
CA VAL A 59 -30.64 2.84 10.62
C VAL A 59 -30.04 4.22 10.90
N LEU A 60 -28.82 4.28 11.45
CA LEU A 60 -28.13 5.55 11.68
C LEU A 60 -27.89 6.32 10.38
N SER A 61 -27.51 5.64 9.31
CA SER A 61 -27.30 6.23 7.99
C SER A 61 -28.61 6.79 7.42
N GLY A 62 -29.74 6.08 7.52
CA GLY A 62 -31.05 6.59 7.13
C GLY A 62 -31.41 7.90 7.85
N TYR A 63 -31.18 7.95 9.16
CA TYR A 63 -31.40 9.14 9.98
C TYR A 63 -30.51 10.32 9.55
N PHE A 64 -29.19 10.10 9.42
CA PHE A 64 -28.25 11.17 9.07
C PHE A 64 -28.40 11.66 7.63
N ILE A 65 -28.67 10.77 6.68
CA ILE A 65 -28.70 11.10 5.25
C ILE A 65 -30.00 11.80 4.88
N LEU A 66 -31.16 11.34 5.36
CA LEU A 66 -32.39 12.10 5.16
C LEU A 66 -32.31 13.46 5.86
N GLY A 67 -31.75 13.52 7.08
CA GLY A 67 -31.47 14.80 7.74
C GLY A 67 -30.59 15.73 6.90
N ALA A 68 -29.58 15.21 6.19
CA ALA A 68 -28.74 15.98 5.29
C ALA A 68 -29.48 16.46 4.03
N VAL A 69 -30.50 15.74 3.57
CA VAL A 69 -31.37 16.13 2.44
C VAL A 69 -32.39 17.19 2.86
N LEU A 70 -33.00 17.06 4.06
CA LEU A 70 -34.08 17.93 4.52
C LEU A 70 -33.60 19.24 5.15
N ARG A 71 -32.54 19.23 5.97
CA ARG A 71 -32.09 20.41 6.74
C ARG A 71 -31.71 21.64 5.90
N PRO A 72 -31.05 21.53 4.73
CA PRO A 72 -30.69 22.71 3.94
C PRO A 72 -31.93 23.41 3.36
N VAL A 73 -31.98 24.73 3.48
CA VAL A 73 -33.04 25.56 2.86
C VAL A 73 -33.04 25.37 1.34
N ARG A 74 -31.87 25.49 0.71
CA ARG A 74 -31.64 25.12 -0.69
C ARG A 74 -30.79 23.86 -0.74
N TRP A 75 -31.33 22.82 -1.37
CA TRP A 75 -30.60 21.57 -1.53
C TRP A 75 -29.67 21.65 -2.74
N SER A 76 -28.47 21.07 -2.59
CA SER A 76 -27.47 21.00 -3.66
C SER A 76 -26.94 19.58 -3.76
N ALA A 77 -27.27 18.91 -4.86
CA ALA A 77 -26.72 17.60 -5.25
C ALA A 77 -25.19 17.57 -5.12
N ARG A 78 -24.55 18.63 -5.60
CA ARG A 78 -23.09 18.77 -5.58
C ARG A 78 -22.54 18.81 -4.17
N GLU A 79 -23.13 19.59 -3.27
CA GLU A 79 -22.67 19.69 -1.87
C GLU A 79 -22.91 18.40 -1.11
N PHE A 80 -24.05 17.75 -1.34
CA PHE A 80 -24.35 16.43 -0.79
C PHE A 80 -23.26 15.42 -1.16
N CYS A 81 -22.96 15.26 -2.45
CA CYS A 81 -21.93 14.33 -2.94
C CYS A 81 -20.55 14.65 -2.37
N ILE A 82 -20.15 15.92 -2.35
CA ILE A 82 -18.86 16.35 -1.82
C ILE A 82 -18.74 16.02 -0.32
N HIS A 83 -19.79 16.24 0.47
CA HIS A 83 -19.77 15.94 1.91
C HIS A 83 -19.70 14.44 2.18
N ARG A 84 -20.36 13.60 1.37
CA ARG A 84 -20.28 12.15 1.51
C ARG A 84 -18.91 11.62 1.09
N ALA A 85 -18.41 12.07 -0.07
CA ALA A 85 -17.10 11.67 -0.59
C ALA A 85 -15.98 11.97 0.42
N ARG A 86 -15.96 13.17 1.01
CA ARG A 86 -14.93 13.55 2.02
C ARG A 86 -14.93 12.70 3.28
N ARG A 87 -16.07 12.08 3.61
CA ARG A 87 -16.21 11.23 4.79
C ARG A 87 -15.71 9.81 4.49
N ILE A 88 -16.10 9.23 3.35
CA ILE A 88 -15.90 7.81 3.06
C ILE A 88 -14.59 7.56 2.30
N VAL A 89 -14.39 8.30 1.21
CA VAL A 89 -13.39 8.00 0.17
C VAL A 89 -11.95 7.99 0.69
N PRO A 90 -11.47 8.98 1.46
CA PRO A 90 -10.06 9.05 1.83
C PRO A 90 -9.60 7.87 2.69
N ALA A 91 -10.33 7.55 3.75
CA ALA A 91 -9.95 6.45 4.64
C ALA A 91 -10.20 5.08 3.99
N TYR A 92 -11.23 4.94 3.16
CA TYR A 92 -11.48 3.71 2.41
C TYR A 92 -10.31 3.35 1.50
N TYR A 93 -9.88 4.27 0.63
CA TYR A 93 -8.76 3.97 -0.27
C TYR A 93 -7.42 3.84 0.45
N ALA A 94 -7.21 4.58 1.53
CA ALA A 94 -6.05 4.36 2.38
C ALA A 94 -6.06 2.94 2.99
N SER A 95 -7.22 2.45 3.42
CA SER A 95 -7.37 1.09 3.93
C SER A 95 -7.16 0.03 2.87
N ILE A 96 -7.59 0.24 1.61
CA ILE A 96 -7.28 -0.66 0.49
C ILE A 96 -5.77 -0.77 0.29
N ILE A 97 -5.06 0.35 0.24
CA ILE A 97 -3.60 0.34 0.05
C ILE A 97 -2.92 -0.46 1.18
N LEU A 98 -3.33 -0.25 2.44
CA LEU A 98 -2.79 -1.01 3.57
C LEU A 98 -3.12 -2.50 3.48
N VAL A 99 -4.35 -2.84 3.07
CA VAL A 99 -4.81 -4.22 2.88
C VAL A 99 -3.99 -4.92 1.80
N LEU A 100 -3.74 -4.29 0.66
CA LEU A 100 -2.89 -4.87 -0.39
C LEU A 100 -1.49 -5.19 0.13
N VAL A 101 -0.91 -4.27 0.92
CA VAL A 101 0.39 -4.47 1.56
C VAL A 101 0.36 -5.64 2.54
N GLY A 102 -0.65 -5.72 3.42
CA GLY A 102 -0.75 -6.75 4.45
C GLY A 102 -1.14 -8.13 3.92
N LEU A 103 -2.11 -8.20 3.00
CA LEU A 103 -2.57 -9.46 2.40
C LEU A 103 -1.45 -10.19 1.68
N TYR A 104 -0.47 -9.49 1.09
CA TYR A 104 0.57 -10.16 0.32
C TYR A 104 1.60 -10.87 1.20
N GLY A 105 1.86 -10.35 2.39
CA GLY A 105 2.61 -11.10 3.41
C GLY A 105 1.84 -12.33 3.91
N ALA A 106 0.50 -12.27 3.91
CA ALA A 106 -0.32 -13.44 4.22
C ALA A 106 -0.38 -14.45 3.06
N GLN A 107 -0.41 -14.00 1.80
CA GLN A 107 -0.34 -14.89 0.63
C GLN A 107 1.01 -15.58 0.49
N ALA A 108 2.09 -14.86 0.78
CA ALA A 108 3.42 -15.43 0.88
C ALA A 108 3.55 -16.59 1.90
N ALA A 109 2.58 -16.74 2.81
CA ALA A 109 2.48 -17.85 3.75
C ALA A 109 1.52 -18.97 3.30
N GLY A 110 1.13 -19.00 2.03
CA GLY A 110 0.31 -20.07 1.42
C GLY A 110 -1.18 -19.78 1.32
N ALA A 111 -1.62 -18.54 1.57
CA ALA A 111 -3.04 -18.15 1.47
C ALA A 111 -3.37 -17.51 0.10
N GLY A 112 -4.25 -18.10 -0.69
CA GLY A 112 -4.60 -17.62 -2.04
C GLY A 112 -5.50 -16.36 -2.06
N PHE A 113 -5.01 -15.22 -1.60
CA PHE A 113 -5.75 -13.94 -1.53
C PHE A 113 -5.70 -13.08 -2.82
N PHE A 114 -4.69 -13.26 -3.67
CA PHE A 114 -4.42 -12.55 -4.91
C PHE A 114 -4.68 -13.51 -6.04
N THR A 115 -5.84 -13.30 -6.66
CA THR A 115 -6.29 -14.02 -7.85
C THR A 115 -5.96 -13.19 -9.09
N PRO A 116 -6.00 -13.79 -10.29
CA PRO A 116 -5.95 -13.02 -11.54
C PRO A 116 -7.02 -11.91 -11.64
N ALA A 117 -8.08 -11.97 -10.81
CA ALA A 117 -9.14 -10.98 -10.73
C ALA A 117 -8.78 -9.72 -9.91
N LEU A 118 -7.58 -9.61 -9.33
CA LEU A 118 -7.19 -8.47 -8.49
C LEU A 118 -7.43 -7.11 -9.16
N ALA A 119 -7.10 -6.97 -10.45
CA ALA A 119 -7.31 -5.73 -11.18
C ALA A 119 -8.80 -5.40 -11.33
N GLU A 120 -9.62 -6.41 -11.61
CA GLU A 120 -11.08 -6.29 -11.70
C GLU A 120 -11.69 -5.92 -10.34
N ASP A 121 -11.25 -6.56 -9.27
CA ASP A 121 -11.66 -6.25 -7.90
C ASP A 121 -11.27 -4.82 -7.53
N LEU A 122 -10.04 -4.38 -7.83
CA LEU A 122 -9.60 -3.01 -7.57
C LEU A 122 -10.45 -1.98 -8.34
N LEU A 123 -10.85 -2.27 -9.59
CA LEU A 123 -11.74 -1.40 -10.37
C LEU A 123 -13.15 -1.35 -9.76
N ARG A 124 -13.69 -2.48 -9.31
CA ARG A 124 -14.99 -2.53 -8.63
C ARG A 124 -14.95 -1.81 -7.29
N HIS A 125 -13.89 -1.97 -6.50
CA HIS A 125 -13.70 -1.25 -5.26
C HIS A 125 -13.49 0.25 -5.49
N ALA A 126 -12.77 0.65 -6.55
CA ALA A 126 -12.60 2.06 -6.94
C ALA A 126 -13.90 2.75 -7.38
N SER A 127 -14.89 1.98 -7.80
CA SER A 127 -16.21 2.48 -8.20
C SER A 127 -17.30 2.22 -7.14
N PHE A 128 -16.97 1.57 -6.02
CA PHE A 128 -17.92 1.09 -5.00
C PHE A 128 -19.01 0.17 -5.58
N THR A 129 -18.68 -0.62 -6.61
CA THR A 129 -19.59 -1.57 -7.27
C THR A 129 -19.29 -3.03 -6.94
N HIS A 130 -18.31 -3.28 -6.06
CA HIS A 130 -17.88 -4.62 -5.66
C HIS A 130 -18.98 -5.45 -4.98
N ASN A 131 -19.99 -4.79 -4.39
CA ASN A 131 -21.13 -5.47 -3.78
C ASN A 131 -22.21 -5.91 -4.80
N LEU A 132 -22.11 -5.50 -6.07
CA LEU A 132 -23.03 -5.91 -7.14
C LEU A 132 -22.69 -7.26 -7.77
N SER A 133 -21.53 -7.83 -7.41
CA SER A 133 -21.10 -9.15 -7.84
C SER A 133 -20.78 -10.00 -6.62
N ALA A 134 -21.31 -11.22 -6.57
CA ALA A 134 -21.02 -12.16 -5.50
C ALA A 134 -19.52 -12.51 -5.44
N ALA A 135 -18.82 -12.50 -6.58
CA ALA A 135 -17.39 -12.79 -6.65
C ALA A 135 -16.53 -11.72 -5.96
N SER A 136 -16.88 -10.44 -6.10
CA SER A 136 -16.14 -9.31 -5.51
C SER A 136 -16.73 -8.81 -4.18
N HIS A 137 -17.78 -9.47 -3.66
CA HIS A 137 -18.46 -9.01 -2.45
C HIS A 137 -17.52 -8.91 -1.25
N GLY A 138 -16.70 -9.95 -1.05
CA GLY A 138 -15.73 -10.06 0.03
C GLY A 138 -14.27 -9.86 -0.39
N SER A 139 -14.01 -9.48 -1.65
CA SER A 139 -12.64 -9.30 -2.15
C SER A 139 -11.91 -8.19 -1.38
N LEU A 140 -10.58 -8.33 -1.24
CA LEU A 140 -9.67 -7.46 -0.48
C LEU A 140 -9.95 -7.40 1.04
N ASN A 141 -11.16 -7.07 1.45
CA ASN A 141 -11.55 -7.02 2.84
C ASN A 141 -13.03 -7.37 2.98
N GLY A 142 -13.32 -8.45 3.71
CA GLY A 142 -14.65 -9.03 3.86
C GLY A 142 -15.70 -8.08 4.44
N VAL A 143 -15.32 -6.93 5.01
CA VAL A 143 -16.27 -5.94 5.54
C VAL A 143 -16.62 -4.81 4.58
N TYR A 144 -15.96 -4.72 3.42
CA TYR A 144 -16.17 -3.62 2.46
C TYR A 144 -17.52 -3.67 1.74
N TRP A 145 -18.20 -4.82 1.65
CA TRP A 145 -19.49 -4.90 0.95
C TRP A 145 -20.53 -3.91 1.47
N THR A 146 -20.52 -3.65 2.78
CA THR A 146 -21.47 -2.71 3.41
C THR A 146 -21.30 -1.29 2.89
N LEU A 147 -20.07 -0.90 2.52
CA LEU A 147 -19.77 0.40 1.92
C LEU A 147 -20.33 0.53 0.51
N GLY A 148 -20.35 -0.56 -0.27
CA GLY A 148 -21.01 -0.59 -1.57
C GLY A 148 -22.52 -0.36 -1.45
N VAL A 149 -23.15 -0.99 -0.46
CA VAL A 149 -24.56 -0.78 -0.12
C VAL A 149 -24.82 0.67 0.33
N GLU A 150 -23.99 1.23 1.22
CA GLU A 150 -24.11 2.63 1.65
C GLU A 150 -23.96 3.62 0.49
N MET A 151 -22.99 3.41 -0.39
CA MET A 151 -22.77 4.29 -1.55
C MET A 151 -23.94 4.22 -2.53
N SER A 152 -24.49 3.03 -2.74
CA SER A 152 -25.70 2.83 -3.54
C SER A 152 -26.92 3.52 -2.89
N PHE A 153 -27.03 3.49 -1.56
CA PHE A 153 -28.06 4.23 -0.83
C PHE A 153 -27.88 5.75 -0.97
N TYR A 154 -26.65 6.26 -0.95
CA TYR A 154 -26.39 7.69 -1.16
C TYR A 154 -26.77 8.14 -2.57
N VAL A 155 -26.51 7.32 -3.60
CA VAL A 155 -26.96 7.58 -4.97
C VAL A 155 -28.49 7.55 -5.04
N LEU A 156 -29.15 6.57 -4.41
CA LEU A 156 -30.61 6.52 -4.36
C LEU A 156 -31.19 7.76 -3.67
N MET A 157 -30.62 8.19 -2.54
CA MET A 157 -31.07 9.38 -1.82
C MET A 157 -30.83 10.68 -2.60
N LEU A 158 -29.78 10.73 -3.42
CA LEU A 158 -29.53 11.83 -4.34
C LEU A 158 -30.63 11.94 -5.40
N LEU A 159 -31.05 10.80 -5.97
CA LEU A 159 -32.11 10.73 -6.98
C LEU A 159 -33.50 10.97 -6.38
N ALA A 160 -33.76 10.45 -5.18
CA ALA A 160 -35.03 10.59 -4.47
C ALA A 160 -35.19 11.96 -3.77
N ALA A 161 -34.13 12.77 -3.70
CA ALA A 161 -34.12 14.03 -2.95
C ALA A 161 -35.28 14.99 -3.28
N PRO A 162 -35.70 15.19 -4.56
CA PRO A 162 -36.83 16.06 -4.88
C PRO A 162 -38.14 15.56 -4.24
N ALA A 163 -38.43 14.26 -4.34
CA ALA A 163 -39.63 13.65 -3.77
C ALA A 163 -39.57 13.61 -2.23
N LEU A 164 -38.40 13.33 -1.65
CA LEU A 164 -38.20 13.32 -0.20
C LEU A 164 -38.38 14.71 0.43
N ARG A 165 -38.10 15.79 -0.32
CA ARG A 165 -38.31 17.17 0.15
C ARG A 165 -39.76 17.62 -0.01
N ALA A 166 -40.57 16.93 -0.80
CA ALA A 166 -42.00 17.19 -0.92
C ALA A 166 -42.73 16.54 0.26
N ARG A 167 -43.32 17.36 1.14
CA ARG A 167 -43.93 16.90 2.41
C ARG A 167 -45.00 15.81 2.20
N ASN A 168 -45.79 15.94 1.13
CA ASN A 168 -46.84 14.97 0.79
C ASN A 168 -46.28 13.65 0.23
N ALA A 169 -45.09 13.64 -0.39
CA ALA A 169 -44.49 12.45 -0.98
C ALA A 169 -43.51 11.74 -0.04
N LEU A 170 -42.92 12.42 0.95
CA LEU A 170 -41.90 11.89 1.85
C LEU A 170 -42.28 10.52 2.46
N MET A 171 -43.45 10.43 3.10
CA MET A 171 -43.88 9.18 3.74
C MET A 171 -44.23 8.09 2.73
N TRP A 172 -44.71 8.45 1.54
CA TRP A 172 -44.92 7.49 0.44
C TRP A 172 -43.60 6.92 -0.09
N VAL A 173 -42.57 7.76 -0.21
CA VAL A 173 -41.22 7.29 -0.59
C VAL A 173 -40.65 6.36 0.47
N ILE A 174 -40.76 6.73 1.76
CA ILE A 174 -40.31 5.88 2.88
C ILE A 174 -41.08 4.55 2.91
N GLY A 175 -42.41 4.58 2.75
CA GLY A 175 -43.24 3.38 2.67
C GLY A 175 -42.89 2.51 1.46
N GLY A 176 -42.67 3.14 0.30
CA GLY A 176 -42.22 2.49 -0.92
C GLY A 176 -40.87 1.79 -0.76
N PHE A 177 -39.95 2.36 0.00
CA PHE A 177 -38.67 1.73 0.35
C PHE A 177 -38.86 0.44 1.16
N VAL A 178 -39.76 0.45 2.14
CA VAL A 178 -40.10 -0.74 2.94
C VAL A 178 -40.71 -1.83 2.07
N VAL A 179 -41.72 -1.47 1.26
CA VAL A 179 -42.39 -2.42 0.35
C VAL A 179 -41.41 -2.98 -0.67
N CYS A 180 -40.53 -2.14 -1.24
CA CYS A 180 -39.50 -2.57 -2.18
C CYS A 180 -38.54 -3.59 -1.56
N ALA A 181 -38.10 -3.38 -0.31
CA ALA A 181 -37.25 -4.34 0.40
C ALA A 181 -37.97 -5.69 0.63
N TRP A 182 -39.26 -5.67 0.94
CA TRP A 182 -40.06 -6.88 1.13
C TRP A 182 -40.26 -7.65 -0.16
N LEU A 183 -40.68 -6.97 -1.24
CA LEU A 183 -40.86 -7.57 -2.56
C LEU A 183 -39.55 -8.15 -3.07
N TRP A 184 -38.43 -7.45 -2.88
CA TRP A 184 -37.12 -7.95 -3.28
C TRP A 184 -36.74 -9.22 -2.54
N ARG A 185 -36.82 -9.24 -1.20
CA ARG A 185 -36.45 -10.44 -0.42
C ARG A 185 -37.39 -11.60 -0.67
N ALA A 186 -38.69 -11.34 -0.86
CA ALA A 186 -39.64 -12.36 -1.30
C ALA A 186 -39.25 -12.91 -2.68
N GLY A 187 -38.88 -12.04 -3.63
CA GLY A 187 -38.36 -12.45 -4.93
C GLY A 187 -37.09 -13.29 -4.84
N VAL A 188 -36.12 -12.87 -4.02
CA VAL A 188 -34.89 -13.65 -3.76
C VAL A 188 -35.23 -15.02 -3.20
N PHE A 189 -36.13 -15.11 -2.22
CA PHE A 189 -36.55 -16.39 -1.65
C PHE A 189 -37.20 -17.33 -2.69
N MET A 190 -38.01 -16.78 -3.59
CA MET A 190 -38.75 -17.55 -4.60
C MET A 190 -37.91 -17.92 -5.83
N LEU A 191 -36.97 -17.06 -6.23
CA LEU A 191 -36.29 -17.14 -7.53
C LEU A 191 -34.80 -17.49 -7.42
N ALA A 192 -34.14 -17.16 -6.30
CA ALA A 192 -32.73 -17.47 -6.15
C ALA A 192 -32.55 -18.97 -5.88
N PRO A 193 -31.42 -19.56 -6.32
CA PRO A 193 -31.04 -20.92 -5.98
C PRO A 193 -31.23 -21.23 -4.48
N HIS A 194 -31.53 -22.48 -4.16
CA HIS A 194 -31.60 -22.99 -2.78
C HIS A 194 -30.21 -23.13 -2.15
N ASP A 195 -29.39 -22.09 -2.30
CA ASP A 195 -28.10 -21.94 -1.67
C ASP A 195 -28.21 -20.82 -0.62
N PRO A 196 -27.98 -21.10 0.67
CA PRO A 196 -28.11 -20.12 1.75
C PRO A 196 -27.24 -18.88 1.55
N TRP A 197 -26.04 -19.05 0.98
CA TRP A 197 -25.11 -17.95 0.73
C TRP A 197 -25.60 -17.03 -0.38
N VAL A 198 -26.06 -17.57 -1.51
CA VAL A 198 -26.63 -16.80 -2.62
C VAL A 198 -27.85 -16.01 -2.16
N ARG A 199 -28.74 -16.64 -1.38
CA ARG A 199 -29.91 -15.97 -0.80
C ARG A 199 -29.52 -14.86 0.17
N TYR A 200 -28.59 -15.12 1.09
CA TYR A 200 -28.04 -14.12 1.99
C TYR A 200 -27.46 -12.92 1.22
N PHE A 201 -26.61 -13.18 0.23
CA PHE A 201 -25.96 -12.15 -0.57
C PHE A 201 -26.99 -11.20 -1.19
N TRP A 202 -27.95 -11.73 -1.96
CA TRP A 202 -28.94 -10.90 -2.65
C TRP A 202 -29.96 -10.26 -1.71
N ALA A 203 -30.37 -10.95 -0.64
CA ALA A 203 -31.31 -10.41 0.33
C ALA A 203 -30.73 -9.24 1.15
N THR A 204 -29.39 -9.18 1.28
CA THR A 204 -28.72 -8.16 2.09
C THR A 204 -28.26 -6.92 1.31
N GLN A 205 -28.26 -6.96 -0.02
CA GLN A 205 -27.95 -5.81 -0.88
C GLN A 205 -29.12 -4.81 -0.96
N LEU A 206 -28.91 -3.67 -1.62
CA LEU A 206 -30.06 -2.88 -2.11
C LEU A 206 -30.74 -3.62 -3.26
N PRO A 207 -32.08 -3.61 -3.34
CA PRO A 207 -33.02 -2.91 -2.45
C PRO A 207 -33.43 -3.65 -1.16
N GLY A 208 -32.98 -4.89 -0.93
CA GLY A 208 -33.34 -5.72 0.25
C GLY A 208 -33.00 -5.14 1.62
N ALA A 209 -32.13 -4.13 1.71
CA ALA A 209 -31.81 -3.40 2.94
C ALA A 209 -32.63 -2.11 3.18
N LEU A 210 -33.47 -1.67 2.23
CA LEU A 210 -34.08 -0.33 2.28
C LEU A 210 -34.95 -0.07 3.51
N ASP A 211 -35.59 -1.10 4.06
CA ASP A 211 -36.42 -1.02 5.26
C ASP A 211 -35.63 -0.62 6.51
N THR A 212 -34.38 -1.08 6.64
CA THR A 212 -33.48 -0.66 7.74
C THR A 212 -33.12 0.82 7.66
N PHE A 213 -32.79 1.33 6.47
CA PHE A 213 -32.57 2.77 6.27
C PHE A 213 -33.86 3.55 6.53
N ALA A 214 -35.00 3.05 6.06
CA ALA A 214 -36.31 3.67 6.22
C ALA A 214 -36.67 3.90 7.70
N ALA A 215 -36.35 2.97 8.60
CA ALA A 215 -36.59 3.15 10.04
C ALA A 215 -35.88 4.40 10.61
N GLY A 216 -34.63 4.64 10.22
CA GLY A 216 -33.92 5.87 10.59
C GLY A 216 -34.47 7.12 9.89
N MET A 217 -34.90 6.98 8.64
CA MET A 217 -35.53 8.05 7.87
C MET A 217 -36.82 8.53 8.51
N VAL A 218 -37.68 7.63 9.02
CA VAL A 218 -38.90 8.01 9.75
C VAL A 218 -38.56 8.95 10.90
N LEU A 219 -37.56 8.59 11.72
CA LEU A 219 -37.16 9.43 12.85
C LEU A 219 -36.61 10.79 12.40
N ALA A 220 -35.83 10.85 11.33
CA ALA A 220 -35.35 12.10 10.77
C ALA A 220 -36.48 12.99 10.22
N ALA A 221 -37.48 12.39 9.58
CA ALA A 221 -38.67 13.08 9.08
C ALA A 221 -39.49 13.67 10.24
N VAL A 222 -39.76 12.88 11.28
CA VAL A 222 -40.47 13.33 12.49
C VAL A 222 -39.70 14.44 13.18
N GLN A 223 -38.37 14.31 13.34
CA GLN A 223 -37.56 15.35 13.96
C GLN A 223 -37.58 16.67 13.16
N HIS A 224 -37.64 16.60 11.84
CA HIS A 224 -37.62 17.78 10.98
C HIS A 224 -38.97 18.48 10.89
N HIS A 225 -40.07 17.73 10.72
CA HIS A 225 -41.40 18.29 10.49
C HIS A 225 -42.28 18.37 11.74
N HIS A 226 -42.02 17.53 12.74
CA HIS A 226 -42.83 17.36 13.95
C HIS A 226 -41.99 17.28 15.24
N PRO A 227 -41.06 18.22 15.49
CA PRO A 227 -40.22 18.20 16.68
C PRO A 227 -41.03 18.24 18.00
N GLU A 228 -42.24 18.80 17.97
CA GLU A 228 -43.17 18.84 19.09
C GLU A 228 -43.58 17.44 19.58
N VAL A 229 -43.68 16.46 18.68
CA VAL A 229 -44.00 15.07 19.04
C VAL A 229 -42.87 14.47 19.88
N LEU A 230 -41.61 14.66 19.46
CA LEU A 230 -40.45 14.20 20.20
C LEU A 230 -40.33 14.89 21.57
N ALA A 231 -40.66 16.18 21.64
CA ALA A 231 -40.67 16.91 22.90
C ALA A 231 -41.69 16.32 23.90
N ARG A 232 -42.90 15.98 23.44
CA ARG A 232 -43.94 15.34 24.26
C ARG A 232 -43.53 13.93 24.74
N MET A 233 -42.77 13.20 23.92
CA MET A 233 -42.29 11.85 24.23
C MET A 233 -41.05 11.81 25.13
N SER A 234 -40.50 12.96 25.54
CA SER A 234 -39.24 13.04 26.30
C SER A 234 -39.36 12.64 27.79
N GLY A 235 -40.53 12.24 28.26
CA GLY A 235 -40.76 11.77 29.63
C GLY A 235 -40.00 10.48 29.96
N VAL A 236 -39.57 10.33 31.22
CA VAL A 236 -38.83 9.15 31.69
C VAL A 236 -39.64 7.86 31.49
N SER A 237 -40.93 7.87 31.80
CA SER A 237 -41.80 6.69 31.67
C SER A 237 -41.91 6.21 30.22
N VAL A 238 -42.04 7.13 29.27
CA VAL A 238 -42.05 6.80 27.83
C VAL A 238 -40.72 6.16 27.42
N ARG A 239 -39.58 6.71 27.87
CA ARG A 239 -38.28 6.10 27.60
C ARG A 239 -38.14 4.71 28.19
N ILE A 240 -38.62 4.46 29.41
CA ILE A 240 -38.59 3.14 30.04
C ILE A 240 -39.41 2.15 29.21
N VAL A 241 -40.63 2.51 28.81
CA VAL A 241 -41.50 1.67 27.97
C VAL A 241 -40.85 1.39 26.62
N LEU A 242 -40.30 2.40 25.94
CA LEU A 242 -39.61 2.22 24.67
C LEU A 242 -38.36 1.34 24.83
N THR A 243 -37.61 1.49 25.92
CA THR A 243 -36.44 0.64 26.21
C THR A 243 -36.87 -0.80 26.46
N ALA A 244 -37.89 -1.02 27.27
CA ALA A 244 -38.45 -2.36 27.52
C ALA A 244 -38.96 -3.01 26.23
N MET A 245 -39.63 -2.23 25.36
CA MET A 245 -40.10 -2.68 24.07
C MET A 245 -38.94 -3.07 23.15
N VAL A 246 -37.89 -2.24 23.07
CA VAL A 246 -36.66 -2.58 22.31
C VAL A 246 -36.06 -3.87 22.84
N THR A 247 -35.85 -3.98 24.16
CA THR A 247 -35.26 -5.17 24.77
C THR A 247 -36.11 -6.41 24.49
N LEU A 248 -37.43 -6.32 24.61
CA LEU A 248 -38.36 -7.42 24.36
C LEU A 248 -38.35 -7.84 22.88
N VAL A 249 -38.42 -6.89 21.96
CA VAL A 249 -38.41 -7.16 20.51
C VAL A 249 -37.06 -7.76 20.10
N THR A 250 -35.94 -7.20 20.56
CA THR A 250 -34.61 -7.75 20.30
C THR A 250 -34.46 -9.16 20.90
N ALA A 251 -34.92 -9.39 22.13
CA ALA A 251 -34.88 -10.70 22.76
C ALA A 251 -35.77 -11.73 22.04
N SER A 252 -36.95 -11.32 21.57
CA SER A 252 -37.89 -12.19 20.85
C SER A 252 -37.37 -12.54 19.46
N LEU A 253 -36.84 -11.55 18.72
CA LEU A 253 -36.17 -11.78 17.45
C LEU A 253 -34.96 -12.71 17.62
N PHE A 254 -34.21 -12.54 18.70
CA PHE A 254 -33.07 -13.40 19.01
C PHE A 254 -33.49 -14.84 19.32
N ALA A 255 -34.51 -15.02 20.16
CA ALA A 255 -35.05 -16.34 20.46
C ALA A 255 -35.60 -17.04 19.21
N TYR A 256 -36.11 -16.29 18.24
CA TYR A 256 -36.62 -16.82 16.98
C TYR A 256 -35.52 -17.12 15.94
N VAL A 257 -34.54 -16.23 15.77
CA VAL A 257 -33.53 -16.31 14.69
C VAL A 257 -32.34 -17.18 15.07
N LEU A 258 -31.88 -17.16 16.33
CA LEU A 258 -30.67 -17.88 16.75
C LEU A 258 -30.77 -19.40 16.58
N PRO A 259 -31.92 -20.06 16.89
CA PRO A 259 -32.06 -21.51 16.67
C PRO A 259 -32.04 -21.90 15.19
N LEU A 260 -32.53 -21.01 14.31
CA LEU A 260 -32.65 -21.28 12.88
C LEU A 260 -31.28 -21.29 12.17
N ARG A 261 -30.27 -20.54 12.66
CA ARG A 261 -28.94 -20.44 12.04
C ARG A 261 -29.02 -20.31 10.50
N GLU A 262 -28.44 -21.23 9.74
CA GLU A 262 -28.48 -21.21 8.27
C GLU A 262 -29.86 -21.51 7.68
N GLN A 263 -30.74 -22.19 8.42
CA GLN A 263 -32.13 -22.48 8.03
C GLN A 263 -33.02 -21.23 8.03
N CYS A 264 -32.54 -20.09 8.55
CA CYS A 264 -33.31 -18.83 8.46
C CYS A 264 -33.56 -18.40 7.00
N TRP A 265 -32.74 -18.86 6.05
CA TRP A 265 -32.89 -18.62 4.61
C TRP A 265 -33.88 -19.59 3.92
N GLU A 266 -34.38 -20.57 4.66
CA GLU A 266 -35.34 -21.58 4.19
C GLU A 266 -36.77 -21.30 4.69
N VAL A 267 -36.91 -20.56 5.78
CA VAL A 267 -38.20 -20.14 6.32
C VAL A 267 -38.61 -18.80 5.70
N TRP A 268 -39.68 -18.78 4.90
CA TRP A 268 -40.14 -17.58 4.18
C TRP A 268 -40.29 -16.35 5.09
N GLY A 269 -40.98 -16.50 6.22
CA GLY A 269 -41.20 -15.41 7.16
C GLY A 269 -39.89 -14.89 7.79
N ALA A 270 -38.94 -15.78 8.08
CA ALA A 270 -37.63 -15.38 8.57
C ALA A 270 -36.86 -14.65 7.47
N ALA A 271 -36.71 -15.24 6.27
CA ALA A 271 -35.96 -14.68 5.15
C ALA A 271 -36.46 -13.29 4.70
N VAL A 272 -37.78 -13.05 4.73
CA VAL A 272 -38.38 -11.79 4.29
C VAL A 272 -38.42 -10.73 5.39
N PHE A 273 -38.68 -11.08 6.65
CA PHE A 273 -38.98 -10.10 7.70
C PHE A 273 -37.95 -9.97 8.81
N TRP A 274 -36.91 -10.83 8.88
CA TRP A 274 -35.89 -10.77 9.96
C TRP A 274 -35.30 -9.36 10.13
N ARG A 275 -34.92 -8.73 9.02
CA ARG A 275 -34.32 -7.39 9.04
C ARG A 275 -35.32 -6.29 9.35
N SER A 276 -36.60 -6.48 9.01
CA SER A 276 -37.64 -5.50 9.35
C SER A 276 -37.88 -5.48 10.86
N GLY A 277 -37.87 -6.65 11.51
CA GLY A 277 -37.89 -6.74 12.97
C GLY A 277 -36.71 -5.97 13.60
N LEU A 278 -35.50 -6.18 13.08
CA LEU A 278 -34.30 -5.46 13.53
C LEU A 278 -34.40 -3.95 13.25
N ALA A 279 -34.93 -3.54 12.10
CA ALA A 279 -35.13 -2.14 11.75
C ALA A 279 -36.03 -1.43 12.77
N ILE A 280 -37.11 -2.08 13.20
CA ILE A 280 -38.01 -1.55 14.24
C ILE A 280 -37.28 -1.46 15.58
N ALA A 281 -36.56 -2.52 15.98
CA ALA A 281 -35.83 -2.54 17.25
C ALA A 281 -34.75 -1.46 17.30
N PHE A 282 -33.88 -1.37 16.28
CA PHE A 282 -32.82 -0.37 16.21
C PHE A 282 -33.35 1.04 15.95
N GLY A 283 -34.42 1.21 15.18
CA GLY A 283 -35.10 2.50 15.00
C GLY A 283 -35.67 3.04 16.32
N THR A 284 -36.29 2.15 17.11
CA THR A 284 -36.79 2.48 18.46
C THR A 284 -35.63 2.75 19.43
N GLY A 285 -34.54 1.97 19.36
CA GLY A 285 -33.32 2.22 20.13
C GLY A 285 -32.71 3.59 19.81
N LEU A 286 -32.64 3.95 18.53
CA LEU A 286 -32.20 5.28 18.10
C LEU A 286 -33.12 6.38 18.64
N LEU A 287 -34.44 6.17 18.61
CA LEU A 287 -35.41 7.10 19.22
C LEU A 287 -35.13 7.30 20.72
N VAL A 288 -34.88 6.23 21.49
CA VAL A 288 -34.53 6.33 22.91
C VAL A 288 -33.30 7.22 23.11
N PHE A 289 -32.25 7.04 22.30
CA PHE A 289 -31.04 7.86 22.37
C PHE A 289 -31.28 9.32 21.96
N VAL A 290 -32.12 9.58 20.96
CA VAL A 290 -32.52 10.94 20.55
C VAL A 290 -33.34 11.64 21.65
N LEU A 291 -34.10 10.88 22.45
CA LEU A 291 -34.91 11.39 23.56
C LEU A 291 -34.13 11.53 24.89
N LEU A 292 -32.83 11.23 24.93
CA LEU A 292 -32.03 11.35 26.16
C LEU A 292 -31.96 12.82 26.64
N PRO A 293 -32.05 13.08 27.96
CA PRO A 293 -31.90 14.43 28.49
C PRO A 293 -30.49 14.97 28.26
N ARG A 294 -30.40 16.20 27.74
CA ARG A 294 -29.14 16.88 27.39
C ARG A 294 -28.17 17.19 28.56
N GLN A 295 -28.60 16.97 29.80
CA GLN A 295 -27.82 17.19 31.01
C GLN A 295 -28.04 16.05 32.03
N GLY A 296 -28.49 14.88 31.56
CA GLY A 296 -28.79 13.74 32.43
C GLY A 296 -27.57 12.91 32.83
N LEU A 297 -27.75 12.04 33.83
CA LEU A 297 -26.73 11.07 34.26
C LEU A 297 -26.23 10.20 33.10
N ALA A 298 -27.14 9.70 32.27
CA ALA A 298 -26.79 8.88 31.10
C ALA A 298 -25.83 9.61 30.15
N GLU A 299 -26.03 10.90 29.90
CA GLU A 299 -25.13 11.69 29.06
C GLU A 299 -23.77 11.90 29.72
N ARG A 300 -23.75 12.20 31.02
CA ARG A 300 -22.51 12.35 31.77
C ARG A 300 -21.68 11.06 31.72
N LEU A 301 -22.33 9.91 31.87
CA LEU A 301 -21.69 8.59 31.72
C LEU A 301 -21.17 8.36 30.31
N LEU A 302 -21.95 8.66 29.26
CA LEU A 302 -21.51 8.51 27.87
C LEU A 302 -20.29 9.38 27.56
N ARG A 303 -20.22 10.61 28.09
CA ARG A 303 -19.05 11.49 27.94
C ARG A 303 -17.80 10.94 28.61
N ILE A 304 -17.93 10.34 29.80
CA ILE A 304 -16.78 9.83 30.58
C ILE A 304 -16.33 8.45 30.06
N SER A 305 -17.25 7.64 29.55
CA SER A 305 -17.00 6.25 29.11
C SER A 305 -16.02 6.09 27.93
N GLY A 306 -15.67 7.17 27.23
CA GLY A 306 -14.88 7.09 26.00
C GLY A 306 -15.65 6.55 24.78
N LEU A 307 -16.90 6.07 24.94
CA LEU A 307 -17.70 5.54 23.83
C LEU A 307 -17.95 6.59 22.73
N ALA A 308 -18.15 7.85 23.10
CA ALA A 308 -18.27 8.92 22.10
C ALA A 308 -17.00 9.07 21.24
N TYR A 309 -15.82 8.88 21.82
CA TYR A 309 -14.57 8.91 21.07
C TYR A 309 -14.45 7.70 20.13
N LEU A 310 -14.77 6.49 20.63
CA LEU A 310 -14.82 5.28 19.79
C LEU A 310 -15.84 5.44 18.65
N GLY A 311 -16.95 6.12 18.90
CA GLY A 311 -17.96 6.47 17.90
C GLY A 311 -17.44 7.39 16.81
N LYS A 312 -16.65 8.38 17.20
CA LYS A 312 -15.99 9.31 16.29
C LYS A 312 -14.99 8.63 15.36
N ILE A 313 -14.27 7.62 15.86
CA ILE A 313 -13.31 6.82 15.07
C ILE A 313 -13.91 5.51 14.53
N SER A 314 -15.22 5.27 14.72
CA SER A 314 -15.90 4.01 14.39
C SER A 314 -15.72 3.56 12.96
N TYR A 315 -15.63 4.52 12.02
CA TYR A 315 -15.40 4.22 10.61
C TYR A 315 -14.02 3.59 10.39
N SER A 316 -12.97 4.18 10.94
CA SER A 316 -11.63 3.59 10.89
C SER A 316 -11.55 2.26 11.66
N ILE A 317 -12.21 2.12 12.83
CA ILE A 317 -12.31 0.83 13.53
C ILE A 317 -12.89 -0.24 12.60
N TYR A 318 -13.98 0.08 11.92
CA TYR A 318 -14.64 -0.81 10.98
C TYR A 318 -13.74 -1.18 9.79
N LEU A 319 -12.97 -0.24 9.22
CA LEU A 319 -12.09 -0.54 8.08
C LEU A 319 -10.91 -1.47 8.44
N PHE A 320 -10.28 -1.26 9.59
CA PHE A 320 -8.98 -1.89 9.89
C PHE A 320 -9.05 -3.18 10.72
N HIS A 321 -10.18 -3.51 11.35
CA HIS A 321 -10.23 -4.65 12.28
C HIS A 321 -9.97 -6.01 11.62
N VAL A 322 -10.59 -6.34 10.49
CA VAL A 322 -10.35 -7.64 9.81
C VAL A 322 -8.91 -7.79 9.33
N PRO A 323 -8.31 -6.80 8.62
CA PRO A 323 -6.90 -6.88 8.23
C PRO A 323 -5.96 -7.05 9.43
N LEU A 324 -6.24 -6.39 10.55
CA LEU A 324 -5.45 -6.52 11.77
C LEU A 324 -5.60 -7.89 12.44
N ILE A 325 -6.81 -8.47 12.42
CA ILE A 325 -7.02 -9.84 12.91
C ILE A 325 -6.17 -10.82 12.11
N PHE A 326 -6.20 -10.74 10.77
CA PHE A 326 -5.38 -11.61 9.93
C PHE A 326 -3.87 -11.40 10.15
N ALA A 327 -3.42 -10.14 10.24
CA ALA A 327 -2.02 -9.84 10.54
C ALA A 327 -1.57 -10.41 11.89
N ALA A 328 -2.43 -10.32 12.91
CA ALA A 328 -2.12 -10.85 14.23
C ALA A 328 -2.12 -12.39 14.27
N LEU A 329 -3.07 -13.04 13.58
CA LEU A 329 -3.08 -14.50 13.43
C LEU A 329 -1.82 -15.01 12.72
N TRP A 330 -1.42 -14.32 11.66
CA TRP A 330 -0.19 -14.59 10.93
C TRP A 330 1.06 -14.44 11.82
N ALA A 331 1.11 -13.39 12.65
CA ALA A 331 2.21 -13.18 13.60
C ALA A 331 2.23 -14.26 14.71
N GLY A 332 1.06 -14.70 15.16
CA GLY A 332 0.90 -15.77 16.15
C GLY A 332 1.45 -17.13 15.71
N GLN A 333 1.50 -17.40 14.41
CA GLN A 333 2.13 -18.62 13.87
C GLN A 333 3.66 -18.62 14.02
N ARG A 334 4.29 -17.45 14.12
CA ARG A 334 5.76 -17.31 14.21
C ARG A 334 6.25 -17.02 15.62
N VAL A 335 5.43 -16.35 16.43
CA VAL A 335 5.75 -15.98 17.80
C VAL A 335 4.74 -16.66 18.73
N PRO A 336 5.09 -17.78 19.40
CA PRO A 336 4.14 -18.58 20.16
C PRO A 336 3.32 -17.81 21.20
N VAL A 337 3.90 -16.80 21.86
CA VAL A 337 3.19 -15.96 22.84
C VAL A 337 2.06 -15.14 22.19
N LEU A 338 2.22 -14.73 20.93
CA LEU A 338 1.18 -14.02 20.16
C LEU A 338 0.08 -14.98 19.67
N GLY A 339 0.32 -16.29 19.68
CA GLY A 339 -0.68 -17.32 19.40
C GLY A 339 -1.68 -17.54 20.55
N LEU A 340 -1.39 -17.04 21.76
CA LEU A 340 -2.33 -17.08 22.88
C LEU A 340 -3.51 -16.16 22.60
N ARG A 341 -4.74 -16.71 22.59
CA ARG A 341 -5.97 -15.98 22.22
C ARG A 341 -6.20 -14.69 23.02
N SER A 342 -5.84 -14.68 24.32
CA SER A 342 -5.93 -13.51 25.19
C SER A 342 -4.90 -12.43 24.83
N VAL A 343 -3.66 -12.83 24.54
CA VAL A 343 -2.60 -11.93 24.08
C VAL A 343 -2.95 -11.37 22.71
N LEU A 344 -3.41 -12.21 21.78
CA LEU A 344 -3.90 -11.83 20.46
C LEU A 344 -5.01 -10.78 20.57
N PHE A 345 -6.00 -10.99 21.44
CA PHE A 345 -7.06 -10.02 21.69
C PHE A 345 -6.52 -8.66 22.13
N CYS A 346 -5.65 -8.64 23.15
CA CYS A 346 -5.06 -7.40 23.65
C CYS A 346 -4.26 -6.68 22.56
N VAL A 347 -3.42 -7.41 21.83
CA VAL A 347 -2.60 -6.87 20.74
C VAL A 347 -3.49 -6.29 19.62
N VAL A 348 -4.49 -7.03 19.17
CA VAL A 348 -5.40 -6.58 18.09
C VAL A 348 -6.19 -5.36 18.54
N VAL A 349 -6.76 -5.35 19.75
CA VAL A 349 -7.54 -4.20 20.24
C VAL A 349 -6.67 -2.96 20.40
N ILE A 350 -5.47 -3.08 20.99
CA ILE A 350 -4.55 -1.95 21.15
C ILE A 350 -4.11 -1.43 19.77
N ALA A 351 -3.67 -2.31 18.87
CA ALA A 351 -3.25 -1.93 17.52
C ALA A 351 -4.40 -1.28 16.75
N LEU A 352 -5.62 -1.83 16.84
CA LEU A 352 -6.82 -1.30 16.21
C LEU A 352 -7.15 0.10 16.69
N LEU A 353 -7.12 0.34 18.00
CA LEU A 353 -7.39 1.67 18.55
C LEU A 353 -6.33 2.69 18.14
N LEU A 354 -5.05 2.31 18.13
CA LEU A 354 -3.95 3.18 17.69
C LEU A 354 -4.06 3.52 16.20
N ILE A 355 -4.24 2.51 15.35
CA ILE A 355 -4.34 2.67 13.89
C ILE A 355 -5.62 3.43 13.52
N ALA A 356 -6.75 3.12 14.14
CA ALA A 356 -8.00 3.82 13.87
C ALA A 356 -7.92 5.29 14.31
N SER A 357 -7.29 5.58 15.45
CA SER A 357 -7.06 6.95 15.91
C SER A 357 -6.11 7.71 14.98
N ALA A 358 -5.03 7.07 14.53
CA ALA A 358 -4.09 7.64 13.57
C ALA A 358 -4.78 7.91 12.22
N SER A 359 -5.50 6.94 11.66
CA SER A 359 -6.29 7.11 10.43
C SER A 359 -7.29 8.25 10.57
N TYR A 360 -8.06 8.30 11.66
CA TYR A 360 -9.00 9.38 11.87
C TYR A 360 -8.32 10.76 11.92
N THR A 361 -7.21 10.89 12.65
CA THR A 361 -6.55 12.18 12.86
C THR A 361 -5.76 12.65 11.63
N LEU A 362 -5.10 11.73 10.92
CA LEU A 362 -4.22 12.02 9.79
C LEU A 362 -4.97 12.06 8.46
N ILE A 363 -6.06 11.29 8.32
CA ILE A 363 -6.80 11.13 7.08
C ILE A 363 -8.18 11.77 7.20
N GLU A 364 -9.08 11.24 8.04
CA GLU A 364 -10.48 11.67 8.06
C GLU A 364 -10.68 13.13 8.51
N ALA A 365 -10.12 13.50 9.67
CA ALA A 365 -10.34 14.79 10.30
C ALA A 365 -9.89 15.98 9.43
N PRO A 366 -8.76 15.93 8.69
CA PRO A 366 -8.40 16.97 7.74
C PRO A 366 -9.44 17.20 6.63
N PHE A 367 -10.09 16.15 6.13
CA PHE A 367 -11.13 16.28 5.09
C PHE A 367 -12.45 16.78 5.66
N LEU A 368 -12.80 16.39 6.89
CA LEU A 368 -14.02 16.81 7.57
C LEU A 368 -13.95 18.29 8.02
N LYS A 369 -12.85 18.71 8.67
CA LYS A 369 -12.69 20.09 9.21
C LYS A 369 -12.67 21.16 8.11
N ASN A 370 -12.24 20.81 6.90
CA ASN A 370 -12.10 21.75 5.78
C ASN A 370 -13.31 21.74 4.83
N ALA A 371 -14.46 21.18 5.24
CA ALA A 371 -15.60 20.95 4.35
C ALA A 371 -16.17 22.22 3.69
N GLY A 372 -16.18 23.36 4.37
CA GLY A 372 -16.62 24.64 3.78
C GLY A 372 -15.57 25.35 2.90
N LYS A 373 -14.31 24.89 2.90
CA LYS A 373 -13.16 25.65 2.33
C LYS A 373 -12.44 24.94 1.18
N LEU A 374 -12.76 23.67 0.93
CA LEU A 374 -12.09 22.85 -0.10
C LEU A 374 -12.68 23.14 -1.49
N LYS A 375 -11.93 23.89 -2.30
CA LYS A 375 -12.28 24.21 -3.69
C LYS A 375 -12.47 22.93 -4.53
N PRO A 376 -13.43 22.86 -5.48
CA PRO A 376 -13.63 21.71 -6.38
C PRO A 376 -12.35 21.17 -7.01
N THR A 377 -11.45 22.07 -7.40
CA THR A 377 -10.14 21.75 -7.96
C THR A 377 -9.30 20.85 -7.05
N ARG A 378 -9.36 21.04 -5.73
CA ARG A 378 -8.63 20.18 -4.77
C ARG A 378 -9.23 18.77 -4.68
N VAL A 379 -10.56 18.67 -4.78
CA VAL A 379 -11.25 17.37 -4.79
C VAL A 379 -10.88 16.61 -6.06
N PHE A 380 -10.90 17.29 -7.22
CA PHE A 380 -10.48 16.72 -8.49
C PHE A 380 -9.03 16.22 -8.48
N VAL A 381 -8.10 17.02 -7.94
CA VAL A 381 -6.69 16.61 -7.77
C VAL A 381 -6.55 15.40 -6.87
N LEU A 382 -7.24 15.39 -5.72
CA LEU A 382 -7.18 14.26 -4.79
C LEU A 382 -7.72 12.99 -5.45
N ALA A 383 -8.85 13.08 -6.14
CA ALA A 383 -9.42 11.96 -6.89
C ALA A 383 -8.43 11.45 -7.95
N GLY A 384 -7.80 12.36 -8.71
CA GLY A 384 -6.78 11.98 -9.70
C GLY A 384 -5.57 11.26 -9.10
N ILE A 385 -5.05 11.74 -7.95
CA ILE A 385 -3.92 11.09 -7.25
C ILE A 385 -4.33 9.71 -6.73
N VAL A 386 -5.53 9.60 -6.16
CA VAL A 386 -6.08 8.33 -5.68
C VAL A 386 -6.24 7.33 -6.83
N CYS A 387 -6.81 7.74 -7.96
CA CYS A 387 -6.94 6.88 -9.13
C CYS A 387 -5.56 6.41 -9.61
N ALA A 388 -4.57 7.30 -9.66
CA ALA A 388 -3.19 6.94 -9.99
C ALA A 388 -2.56 5.97 -8.97
N LEU A 389 -2.85 6.11 -7.68
CA LEU A 389 -2.39 5.18 -6.64
C LEU A 389 -3.02 3.79 -6.82
N LEU A 390 -4.31 3.70 -7.09
CA LEU A 390 -5.01 2.43 -7.33
C LEU A 390 -4.52 1.75 -8.61
N ALA A 391 -4.37 2.50 -9.70
CA ALA A 391 -3.79 1.98 -10.94
C ALA A 391 -2.34 1.54 -10.74
N GLY A 392 -1.53 2.36 -10.06
CA GLY A 392 -0.15 2.04 -9.73
C GLY A 392 -0.02 0.83 -8.82
N ALA A 393 -0.96 0.61 -7.90
CA ALA A 393 -1.03 -0.59 -7.07
C ALA A 393 -1.38 -1.82 -7.90
N ALA A 394 -2.42 -1.74 -8.75
CA ALA A 394 -2.80 -2.85 -9.63
C ALA A 394 -1.63 -3.32 -10.51
N LEU A 395 -0.95 -2.37 -11.18
CA LEU A 395 0.17 -2.66 -12.08
C LEU A 395 1.37 -3.27 -11.35
N ARG A 396 1.67 -2.80 -10.14
CA ARG A 396 2.85 -3.26 -9.38
C ARG A 396 2.61 -4.56 -8.63
N TRP A 397 1.37 -4.82 -8.22
CA TRP A 397 1.04 -6.05 -7.50
C TRP A 397 0.87 -7.26 -8.43
N GLN A 398 0.52 -7.00 -9.69
CA GLN A 398 0.28 -8.04 -10.67
C GLN A 398 1.58 -8.80 -11.01
N GLY A 399 1.58 -10.12 -10.77
CA GLY A 399 2.65 -11.03 -11.21
C GLY A 399 3.95 -10.95 -10.40
N LEU A 400 3.90 -10.44 -9.16
CA LEU A 400 5.06 -10.32 -8.28
C LEU A 400 5.73 -11.67 -7.93
N ASP A 401 5.02 -12.79 -8.01
CA ASP A 401 5.53 -14.16 -7.80
C ASP A 401 5.72 -14.95 -9.10
N ARG A 402 5.37 -14.35 -10.26
CA ARG A 402 5.35 -15.02 -11.57
C ARG A 402 6.71 -15.55 -12.01
N GLU A 403 7.76 -14.75 -11.84
CA GLU A 403 9.15 -15.12 -12.15
C GLU A 403 9.96 -15.33 -10.87
N SER A 404 10.95 -16.22 -10.94
CA SER A 404 11.97 -16.39 -9.89
C SER A 404 12.65 -15.06 -9.54
N LEU A 405 13.14 -14.95 -8.31
CA LEU A 405 14.16 -13.96 -7.95
C LEU A 405 15.41 -14.31 -8.78
N TRP A 406 15.95 -13.31 -9.46
CA TRP A 406 17.19 -13.44 -10.21
C TRP A 406 18.38 -13.09 -9.32
N SER A 407 19.59 -13.29 -9.84
CA SER A 407 20.86 -13.18 -9.12
C SER A 407 20.98 -11.93 -8.23
N ASP A 408 20.70 -10.72 -8.73
CA ASP A 408 20.78 -9.49 -7.94
C ASP A 408 19.73 -9.43 -6.81
N GLU A 409 18.50 -9.89 -7.06
CA GLU A 409 17.44 -9.94 -6.03
C GLU A 409 17.81 -10.92 -4.92
N LEU A 410 18.29 -12.11 -5.30
CA LEU A 410 18.74 -13.14 -4.37
C LEU A 410 19.94 -12.70 -3.54
N PHE A 411 20.80 -11.81 -4.05
CA PHE A 411 21.89 -11.24 -3.26
C PHE A 411 21.36 -10.39 -2.10
N SER A 412 20.42 -9.45 -2.37
CA SER A 412 19.81 -8.65 -1.30
C SER A 412 18.97 -9.49 -0.34
N VAL A 413 18.19 -10.44 -0.86
CA VAL A 413 17.34 -11.34 -0.05
C VAL A 413 18.20 -12.27 0.81
N GLY A 414 19.27 -12.83 0.23
CA GLY A 414 20.23 -13.68 0.91
C GLY A 414 20.89 -12.97 2.09
N ILE A 415 21.37 -11.74 1.91
CA ILE A 415 21.95 -10.96 3.01
C ILE A 415 20.89 -10.67 4.09
N ALA A 416 19.67 -10.34 3.69
CA ALA A 416 18.60 -9.99 4.63
C ALA A 416 18.08 -11.19 5.44
N MET A 417 18.12 -12.40 4.87
CA MET A 417 17.49 -13.60 5.45
C MET A 417 18.46 -14.68 5.92
N HIS A 418 19.63 -14.81 5.28
CA HIS A 418 20.51 -15.96 5.44
C HIS A 418 21.91 -15.61 5.93
N ALA A 419 22.27 -14.33 6.02
CA ALA A 419 23.50 -13.93 6.70
C ALA A 419 23.53 -14.47 8.14
N GLY A 420 24.73 -14.76 8.63
CA GLY A 420 24.96 -15.43 9.91
C GLY A 420 24.33 -14.75 11.12
N SER A 421 24.28 -15.48 12.24
CA SER A 421 23.62 -15.06 13.49
C SER A 421 23.96 -13.61 13.87
N PRO A 422 23.00 -12.83 14.39
CA PRO A 422 23.28 -11.50 14.96
C PRO A 422 24.36 -11.50 16.06
N ASP A 423 24.62 -12.65 16.67
CA ASP A 423 25.66 -12.82 17.70
C ASP A 423 27.06 -13.07 17.11
N ALA A 424 27.16 -13.30 15.80
CA ALA A 424 28.44 -13.52 15.13
C ALA A 424 29.24 -12.21 15.06
N VAL A 425 30.55 -12.29 15.30
CA VAL A 425 31.43 -11.12 15.22
C VAL A 425 31.67 -10.76 13.74
N PRO A 426 31.46 -9.50 13.32
CA PRO A 426 31.81 -9.05 11.98
C PRO A 426 33.31 -9.22 11.70
N GLN A 427 33.63 -9.86 10.58
CA GLN A 427 34.99 -10.03 10.04
C GLN A 427 35.18 -9.22 8.75
N HIS A 428 36.38 -8.67 8.55
CA HIS A 428 36.81 -8.10 7.27
C HIS A 428 37.15 -9.23 6.29
N LYS A 429 36.38 -9.37 5.22
CA LYS A 429 36.60 -10.36 4.15
C LYS A 429 36.34 -9.75 2.79
N ALA A 430 37.06 -10.22 1.77
CA ALA A 430 36.72 -9.90 0.39
C ALA A 430 35.41 -10.60 -0.02
N LEU A 431 34.71 -10.05 -1.02
CA LEU A 431 33.43 -10.60 -1.48
C LEU A 431 33.52 -12.08 -1.85
N ALA A 432 34.64 -12.51 -2.44
CA ALA A 432 34.87 -13.89 -2.88
C ALA A 432 35.04 -14.89 -1.71
N ASP A 433 35.42 -14.41 -0.52
CA ASP A 433 35.70 -15.24 0.65
C ASP A 433 34.50 -15.37 1.59
N LEU A 434 33.45 -14.58 1.37
CA LEU A 434 32.24 -14.59 2.18
C LEU A 434 31.44 -15.87 2.00
N ASP A 435 30.88 -16.35 3.10
CA ASP A 435 30.03 -17.54 3.17
C ASP A 435 28.80 -17.27 4.05
N ILE A 436 27.80 -18.15 3.98
CA ILE A 436 26.50 -17.99 4.65
C ILE A 436 26.63 -17.71 6.17
N PRO A 437 27.53 -18.37 6.93
CA PRO A 437 27.70 -18.10 8.36
C PRO A 437 28.26 -16.71 8.70
N ASP A 438 28.75 -15.95 7.71
CA ASP A 438 29.31 -14.63 7.96
C ASP A 438 28.24 -13.61 8.35
N HIS A 439 28.60 -12.76 9.30
CA HIS A 439 27.70 -11.76 9.87
C HIS A 439 27.23 -10.75 8.80
N PHE A 440 26.00 -10.21 8.95
CA PHE A 440 25.41 -9.19 8.07
C PHE A 440 26.38 -8.04 7.72
N TRP A 441 27.08 -7.50 8.71
CA TRP A 441 28.04 -6.42 8.52
C TRP A 441 29.30 -6.81 7.73
N SER A 442 29.70 -8.09 7.73
CA SER A 442 30.77 -8.59 6.85
C SER A 442 30.33 -8.58 5.40
N TRP A 443 29.09 -9.01 5.14
CA TRP A 443 28.47 -8.91 3.81
C TRP A 443 28.37 -7.48 3.33
N LYS A 444 27.85 -6.58 4.17
CA LYS A 444 27.72 -5.16 3.81
C LYS A 444 29.04 -4.44 3.65
N GLN A 445 30.08 -4.89 4.32
CA GLN A 445 31.42 -4.36 4.14
C GLN A 445 32.00 -4.66 2.75
N ALA A 446 31.80 -5.89 2.26
CA ALA A 446 32.29 -6.30 0.94
C ALA A 446 31.41 -5.78 -0.21
N ASP A 447 30.20 -5.29 0.09
CA ASP A 447 29.27 -4.73 -0.86
C ASP A 447 29.46 -3.22 -1.05
N THR A 448 29.35 -2.77 -2.29
CA THR A 448 29.38 -1.34 -2.65
C THR A 448 28.10 -0.60 -2.28
N ALA A 449 26.97 -1.31 -2.20
CA ALA A 449 25.68 -0.70 -1.91
C ALA A 449 25.54 -0.38 -0.42
N PRO A 450 25.13 0.83 -0.03
CA PRO A 450 24.79 1.17 1.34
C PRO A 450 23.65 0.28 1.93
N PRO A 451 23.56 0.10 3.26
CA PRO A 451 22.83 -1.01 3.87
C PRO A 451 21.33 -0.77 4.13
N LEU A 452 20.79 0.43 3.90
CA LEU A 452 19.43 0.77 4.36
C LEU A 452 18.37 -0.15 3.78
N TYR A 453 18.49 -0.52 2.50
CA TYR A 453 17.50 -1.40 1.87
C TYR A 453 17.51 -2.80 2.50
N GLU A 454 18.68 -3.42 2.65
CA GLU A 454 18.79 -4.74 3.26
C GLU A 454 18.38 -4.74 4.74
N ILE A 455 18.65 -3.66 5.49
CA ILE A 455 18.17 -3.51 6.87
C ILE A 455 16.63 -3.50 6.92
N LEU A 456 16.01 -2.71 6.04
CA LEU A 456 14.56 -2.64 5.94
C LEU A 456 13.97 -3.98 5.47
N LEU A 457 14.62 -4.66 4.53
CA LEU A 457 14.22 -5.97 4.03
C LEU A 457 14.34 -7.05 5.10
N ALA A 458 15.38 -7.04 5.93
CA ALA A 458 15.54 -7.96 7.06
C ALA A 458 14.42 -7.75 8.10
N GLY A 459 14.08 -6.50 8.42
CA GLY A 459 12.94 -6.20 9.28
C GLY A 459 11.61 -6.63 8.67
N TRP A 460 11.43 -6.39 7.37
CA TRP A 460 10.24 -6.72 6.60
C TRP A 460 9.98 -8.22 6.50
N THR A 461 11.00 -9.01 6.17
CA THR A 461 10.89 -10.47 6.00
C THR A 461 10.64 -11.20 7.32
N ARG A 462 11.10 -10.67 8.46
CA ARG A 462 10.69 -11.17 9.78
C ARG A 462 9.17 -11.03 10.02
N VAL A 463 8.55 -10.00 9.41
CA VAL A 463 7.14 -9.64 9.61
C VAL A 463 6.22 -10.08 8.46
N LEU A 464 6.72 -10.41 7.27
CA LEU A 464 5.88 -10.88 6.15
C LEU A 464 6.39 -12.18 5.51
N GLY A 465 7.50 -12.74 6.00
CA GLY A 465 8.10 -13.97 5.48
C GLY A 465 9.02 -13.76 4.29
N GLY A 466 9.54 -14.87 3.76
CA GLY A 466 10.56 -14.89 2.70
C GLY A 466 10.07 -15.27 1.31
N ALA A 467 8.77 -15.42 1.06
CA ALA A 467 8.34 -15.70 -0.30
C ALA A 467 8.70 -14.55 -1.25
N ASP A 468 8.96 -14.86 -2.52
CA ASP A 468 9.33 -13.91 -3.58
C ASP A 468 8.41 -12.70 -3.63
N ALA A 469 7.12 -13.00 -3.52
CA ALA A 469 6.06 -12.07 -3.28
C ALA A 469 6.37 -11.08 -2.13
N ALA A 470 6.46 -11.58 -0.91
CA ALA A 470 6.67 -10.77 0.28
C ALA A 470 7.93 -9.91 0.16
N VAL A 471 9.05 -10.45 -0.31
CA VAL A 471 10.30 -9.68 -0.43
C VAL A 471 10.18 -8.53 -1.44
N ARG A 472 9.49 -8.74 -2.57
CA ARG A 472 9.28 -7.69 -3.59
C ARG A 472 8.25 -6.63 -3.15
N ALA A 473 7.28 -6.97 -2.30
CA ALA A 473 6.28 -5.99 -1.85
C ALA A 473 6.85 -4.81 -1.08
N LEU A 474 8.03 -4.95 -0.45
CA LEU A 474 8.73 -3.82 0.16
C LEU A 474 9.01 -2.72 -0.89
N SER A 475 9.48 -3.12 -2.07
CA SER A 475 9.75 -2.20 -3.18
C SER A 475 8.48 -1.61 -3.76
N VAL A 476 7.38 -2.37 -3.80
CA VAL A 476 6.07 -1.86 -4.21
C VAL A 476 5.59 -0.74 -3.30
N VAL A 477 5.75 -0.87 -1.98
CA VAL A 477 5.39 0.19 -1.01
C VAL A 477 6.10 1.50 -1.33
N PHE A 478 7.40 1.46 -1.63
CA PHE A 478 8.15 2.64 -2.01
C PHE A 478 7.74 3.18 -3.39
N GLY A 479 7.43 2.31 -4.35
CA GLY A 479 6.85 2.68 -5.64
C GLY A 479 5.52 3.44 -5.49
N LEU A 480 4.63 2.98 -4.60
CA LEU A 480 3.37 3.68 -4.27
C LEU A 480 3.63 4.98 -3.50
N GLY A 481 4.62 4.99 -2.61
CA GLY A 481 5.10 6.19 -1.92
C GLY A 481 5.49 7.29 -2.90
N LEU A 482 6.19 6.93 -3.99
CA LEU A 482 6.59 7.86 -5.04
C LEU A 482 5.38 8.51 -5.74
N ILE A 483 4.34 7.75 -6.04
CA ILE A 483 3.08 8.27 -6.60
C ILE A 483 2.42 9.25 -5.62
N ALA A 484 2.39 8.89 -4.33
CA ALA A 484 1.77 9.71 -3.28
C ALA A 484 2.45 11.09 -3.11
N LEU A 485 3.72 11.25 -3.51
CA LEU A 485 4.43 12.52 -3.47
C LEU A 485 3.74 13.62 -4.31
N ALA A 486 2.89 13.27 -5.28
CA ALA A 486 2.03 14.22 -6.00
C ALA A 486 1.15 15.07 -5.06
N GLY A 487 0.65 14.47 -3.98
CA GLY A 487 -0.11 15.15 -2.94
C GLY A 487 0.77 16.09 -2.12
N ALA A 488 2.04 15.74 -1.98
CA ALA A 488 3.01 16.51 -1.23
C ALA A 488 3.55 17.75 -1.96
N LEU A 489 3.28 17.96 -3.25
CA LEU A 489 3.77 19.15 -3.96
C LEU A 489 3.35 20.48 -3.29
N PRO A 490 4.10 21.59 -3.48
CA PRO A 490 3.77 22.90 -2.91
C PRO A 490 2.37 23.38 -3.30
N ARG A 491 1.70 24.14 -2.42
CA ARG A 491 0.33 24.64 -2.66
C ARG A 491 0.19 25.51 -3.92
N GLY A 492 1.28 26.14 -4.36
CA GLY A 492 1.32 26.94 -5.60
C GLY A 492 1.51 26.14 -6.89
N SER A 493 1.73 24.82 -6.82
CA SER A 493 1.86 23.98 -8.02
C SER A 493 0.53 23.86 -8.76
N PRO A 494 0.53 23.85 -10.11
CA PRO A 494 -0.70 23.69 -10.88
C PRO A 494 -1.45 22.40 -10.52
N PRO A 495 -2.80 22.43 -10.44
CA PRO A 495 -3.61 21.24 -10.16
C PRO A 495 -3.31 20.07 -11.09
N LEU A 496 -3.28 20.33 -12.41
CA LEU A 496 -3.02 19.30 -13.42
C LEU A 496 -1.61 18.71 -13.32
N ALA A 497 -0.60 19.50 -12.92
CA ALA A 497 0.76 18.99 -12.73
C ALA A 497 0.84 17.88 -11.67
N ARG A 498 -0.01 17.94 -10.64
CA ARG A 498 -0.06 16.90 -9.61
C ARG A 498 -0.63 15.60 -10.16
N ILE A 499 -1.68 15.71 -10.97
CA ILE A 499 -2.33 14.55 -11.61
C ILE A 499 -1.38 13.93 -12.63
N TYR A 500 -0.76 14.75 -13.49
CA TYR A 500 0.25 14.28 -14.44
C TYR A 500 1.39 13.57 -13.72
N PHE A 501 2.00 14.17 -12.70
CA PHE A 501 3.08 13.51 -11.96
C PHE A 501 2.64 12.18 -11.34
N ALA A 502 1.45 12.12 -10.74
CA ALA A 502 0.91 10.90 -10.16
C ALA A 502 0.75 9.79 -11.21
N PHE A 503 0.15 10.10 -12.36
CA PHE A 503 -0.04 9.12 -13.44
C PHE A 503 1.27 8.73 -14.12
N ALA A 504 2.20 9.67 -14.33
CA ALA A 504 3.55 9.35 -14.83
C ALA A 504 4.26 8.36 -13.90
N ALA A 505 4.25 8.61 -12.60
CA ALA A 505 4.84 7.69 -11.63
C ALA A 505 4.11 6.34 -11.60
N ALA A 506 2.78 6.34 -11.76
CA ALA A 506 1.96 5.14 -11.72
C ALA A 506 2.18 4.22 -12.92
N CYS A 507 2.21 4.76 -14.14
CA CYS A 507 2.17 3.98 -15.38
C CYS A 507 3.51 3.88 -16.13
N ASN A 508 4.59 4.48 -15.61
CA ASN A 508 5.91 4.38 -16.23
C ASN A 508 6.47 2.95 -16.10
N SER A 509 6.83 2.33 -17.23
CA SER A 509 7.27 0.92 -17.28
C SER A 509 8.46 0.63 -16.38
N ALA A 510 9.47 1.49 -16.37
CA ALA A 510 10.67 1.31 -15.55
C ALA A 510 10.32 1.43 -14.05
N LEU A 511 9.52 2.43 -13.66
CA LEU A 511 9.08 2.56 -12.26
C LEU A 511 8.13 1.45 -11.80
N ILE A 512 7.45 0.75 -12.72
CA ILE A 512 6.69 -0.46 -12.41
C ILE A 512 7.66 -1.61 -12.22
N GLU A 513 8.48 -1.92 -13.23
CA GLU A 513 9.43 -3.04 -13.22
C GLU A 513 10.31 -3.04 -11.98
N TYR A 514 11.00 -1.93 -11.68
CA TYR A 514 11.92 -1.86 -10.55
C TYR A 514 11.25 -1.75 -9.18
N SER A 515 9.93 -1.56 -9.15
CA SER A 515 9.14 -1.73 -7.92
C SER A 515 8.69 -3.17 -7.69
N GLN A 516 8.81 -4.03 -8.70
CA GLN A 516 8.55 -5.47 -8.64
C GLN A 516 9.83 -6.28 -8.40
N GLU A 517 10.92 -5.64 -7.98
CA GLU A 517 12.19 -6.30 -7.65
C GLU A 517 12.55 -6.07 -6.18
N ALA A 518 13.06 -7.10 -5.51
CA ALA A 518 13.60 -7.02 -4.16
C ALA A 518 14.98 -6.32 -4.13
N ARG A 519 15.03 -5.07 -4.62
CA ARG A 519 16.22 -4.22 -4.74
C ARG A 519 15.98 -2.79 -4.27
N ALA A 520 17.08 -2.09 -3.98
CA ALA A 520 17.10 -0.73 -3.45
C ALA A 520 16.54 0.35 -4.39
N TYR A 521 16.28 0.06 -5.67
CA TYR A 521 15.95 1.07 -6.68
C TYR A 521 14.64 1.82 -6.39
N ALA A 522 13.56 1.12 -6.04
CA ALA A 522 12.28 1.77 -5.73
C ALA A 522 12.38 2.67 -4.50
N LEU A 523 13.10 2.23 -3.45
CA LEU A 523 13.39 3.03 -2.26
C LEU A 523 14.22 4.28 -2.62
N ALA A 524 15.27 4.12 -3.41
CA ALA A 524 16.13 5.22 -3.83
C ALA A 524 15.35 6.26 -4.64
N SER A 525 14.55 5.83 -5.64
CA SER A 525 13.70 6.72 -6.43
C SER A 525 12.66 7.43 -5.57
N PHE A 526 12.04 6.73 -4.61
CA PHE A 526 11.12 7.36 -3.65
C PHE A 526 11.81 8.44 -2.81
N LEU A 527 12.96 8.14 -2.21
CA LEU A 527 13.68 9.06 -1.33
C LEU A 527 14.22 10.26 -2.10
N VAL A 528 14.81 10.08 -3.28
CA VAL A 528 15.25 11.20 -4.14
C VAL A 528 14.05 12.05 -4.58
N GLY A 529 12.93 11.41 -4.93
CA GLY A 529 11.67 12.10 -5.19
C GLY A 529 11.20 12.93 -3.98
N LEU A 530 11.24 12.36 -2.78
CA LEU A 530 10.84 13.03 -1.54
C LEU A 530 11.73 14.24 -1.25
N VAL A 531 13.05 14.06 -1.35
CA VAL A 531 14.05 15.12 -1.20
C VAL A 531 13.80 16.24 -2.21
N THR A 532 13.46 15.91 -3.45
CA THR A 532 13.09 16.88 -4.49
C THR A 532 11.84 17.67 -4.09
N VAL A 533 10.76 16.99 -3.69
CA VAL A 533 9.49 17.64 -3.33
C VAL A 533 9.60 18.52 -2.09
N LEU A 534 10.36 18.08 -1.09
CA LEU A 534 10.62 18.84 0.13
C LEU A 534 11.46 20.08 -0.15
N LEU A 535 12.49 19.98 -1.00
CA LEU A 535 13.20 21.15 -1.51
C LEU A 535 12.23 22.14 -2.18
N LEU A 536 11.30 21.67 -3.02
CA LEU A 536 10.31 22.56 -3.64
C LEU A 536 9.44 23.28 -2.60
N ARG A 537 9.10 22.61 -1.49
CA ARG A 537 8.37 23.23 -0.38
C ARG A 537 9.21 24.24 0.36
N ASP A 538 10.49 23.96 0.57
CA ASP A 538 11.39 24.84 1.31
C ASP A 538 11.67 26.11 0.52
N LEU A 539 11.90 26.00 -0.79
CA LEU A 539 12.01 27.14 -1.70
C LEU A 539 10.70 27.95 -1.79
N ALA A 540 9.54 27.28 -1.86
CA ALA A 540 8.25 27.97 -1.83
C ALA A 540 7.99 28.70 -0.51
N ARG A 541 8.44 28.14 0.63
CA ARG A 541 8.38 28.78 1.95
C ARG A 541 9.34 29.96 2.04
N ALA A 542 10.59 29.79 1.63
CA ALA A 542 11.59 30.85 1.60
C ALA A 542 11.12 32.08 0.82
N ARG A 543 10.53 31.85 -0.38
CA ARG A 543 9.95 32.93 -1.20
C ARG A 543 8.76 33.61 -0.52
N ARG A 544 7.87 32.83 0.11
CA ARG A 544 6.65 33.37 0.72
C ARG A 544 6.93 34.17 1.98
N ASP A 545 7.85 33.69 2.79
CA ASP A 545 8.14 34.24 4.12
C ASP A 545 9.32 35.22 4.09
N GLU A 546 9.90 35.47 2.90
CA GLU A 546 11.11 36.28 2.67
C GLU A 546 12.29 35.88 3.57
N LYS A 547 12.40 34.58 3.85
CA LYS A 547 13.42 34.00 4.74
C LYS A 547 14.50 33.27 3.94
N PRO A 548 15.73 33.17 4.49
CA PRO A 548 16.78 32.35 3.88
C PRO A 548 16.32 30.90 3.71
N LEU A 549 16.64 30.32 2.55
CA LEU A 549 16.37 28.92 2.25
C LEU A 549 16.99 28.00 3.31
N GLN A 550 16.17 27.16 3.93
CA GLN A 550 16.55 26.28 5.02
C GLN A 550 15.90 24.90 4.85
N PRO A 551 16.63 23.80 5.10
CA PRO A 551 16.05 22.48 5.07
C PRO A 551 15.26 22.21 6.35
N SER A 552 14.17 21.46 6.22
CA SER A 552 13.52 20.86 7.39
C SER A 552 14.30 19.65 7.93
N TRP A 553 14.06 19.26 9.18
CA TRP A 553 14.63 18.01 9.73
C TRP A 553 14.28 16.78 8.89
N LEU A 554 13.06 16.74 8.34
CA LEU A 554 12.63 15.69 7.43
C LEU A 554 13.46 15.68 6.13
N GLN A 555 13.85 16.85 5.61
CA GLN A 555 14.71 16.96 4.43
C GLN A 555 16.09 16.36 4.71
N LEU A 556 16.71 16.72 5.84
CA LEU A 556 18.02 16.20 6.25
C LEU A 556 17.98 14.67 6.46
N ALA A 557 16.93 14.16 7.10
CA ALA A 557 16.72 12.73 7.30
C ALA A 557 16.53 12.00 5.96
N ALA A 558 15.72 12.54 5.05
CA ALA A 558 15.49 11.96 3.73
C ALA A 558 16.76 11.94 2.87
N MET A 559 17.60 12.98 2.94
CA MET A 559 18.90 13.01 2.28
C MET A 559 19.83 11.92 2.82
N SER A 560 19.92 11.79 4.14
CA SER A 560 20.71 10.75 4.80
C SER A 560 20.26 9.35 4.36
N ALA A 561 18.94 9.11 4.40
CA ALA A 561 18.35 7.85 3.98
C ALA A 561 18.61 7.54 2.50
N ALA A 562 18.51 8.54 1.62
CA ALA A 562 18.77 8.37 0.19
C ALA A 562 20.22 7.91 -0.05
N MET A 563 21.18 8.58 0.61
CA MET A 563 22.60 8.23 0.54
C MET A 563 22.92 6.87 1.17
N MET A 564 22.17 6.48 2.22
CA MET A 564 22.22 5.15 2.84
C MET A 564 21.51 4.05 2.06
N THR A 565 20.87 4.39 0.94
CA THR A 565 20.22 3.42 0.04
C THR A 565 21.09 3.13 -1.18
N HIS A 566 21.65 4.17 -1.79
CA HIS A 566 22.45 4.01 -3.01
C HIS A 566 23.48 5.13 -3.12
N TYR A 567 24.73 4.77 -3.45
CA TYR A 567 25.83 5.73 -3.61
C TYR A 567 25.58 6.81 -4.68
N TYR A 568 24.72 6.57 -5.68
CA TYR A 568 24.31 7.59 -6.66
C TYR A 568 23.48 8.74 -6.07
N ALA A 569 22.91 8.58 -4.88
CA ALA A 569 22.22 9.66 -4.17
C ALA A 569 23.19 10.66 -3.50
N ILE A 570 24.46 10.28 -3.29
CA ILE A 570 25.51 11.13 -2.68
C ILE A 570 25.73 12.42 -3.48
N PRO A 571 26.04 12.40 -4.80
CA PRO A 571 26.22 13.63 -5.56
C PRO A 571 24.94 14.49 -5.60
N TYR A 572 23.77 13.85 -5.65
CA TYR A 572 22.48 14.55 -5.61
C TYR A 572 22.30 15.34 -4.30
N CYS A 573 22.48 14.66 -3.16
CA CYS A 573 22.34 15.29 -1.85
C CYS A 573 23.44 16.32 -1.57
N GLY A 574 24.67 16.08 -2.04
CA GLY A 574 25.78 17.02 -1.90
C GLY A 574 25.50 18.35 -2.59
N LEU A 575 24.95 18.34 -3.81
CA LEU A 575 24.55 19.58 -4.47
C LEU A 575 23.49 20.34 -3.67
N LEU A 576 22.51 19.65 -3.08
CA LEU A 576 21.51 20.31 -2.22
C LEU A 576 22.13 20.91 -0.97
N VAL A 577 23.04 20.20 -0.32
CA VAL A 577 23.81 20.75 0.82
C VAL A 577 24.58 22.00 0.40
N THR A 578 25.23 22.00 -0.77
CA THR A 578 25.91 23.19 -1.30
C THR A 578 24.93 24.34 -1.50
N LEU A 579 23.73 24.09 -2.06
CA LEU A 579 22.72 25.12 -2.26
C LEU A 579 22.22 25.72 -0.94
N TYR A 580 21.89 24.88 0.05
CA TYR A 580 21.52 25.34 1.38
C TYR A 580 22.69 26.05 2.08
N GLY A 581 23.92 25.59 1.87
CA GLY A 581 25.14 26.17 2.44
C GLY A 581 25.43 27.56 1.89
N LEU A 582 25.32 27.75 0.57
CA LEU A 582 25.43 29.05 -0.08
C LEU A 582 24.34 30.01 0.41
N ALA A 583 23.10 29.53 0.56
CA ALA A 583 22.01 30.33 1.11
C ALA A 583 22.25 30.73 2.58
N ALA A 584 22.73 29.80 3.42
CA ALA A 584 23.06 30.07 4.81
C ALA A 584 24.27 31.02 4.95
N ALA A 585 25.29 30.87 4.12
CA ALA A 585 26.47 31.73 4.09
C ALA A 585 26.11 33.16 3.71
N ARG A 586 25.27 33.36 2.68
CA ARG A 586 24.74 34.68 2.30
C ARG A 586 23.92 35.34 3.40
N ALA A 587 23.25 34.54 4.23
CA ALA A 587 22.49 35.02 5.38
C ALA A 587 23.32 35.16 6.68
N GLY A 588 24.65 34.97 6.63
CA GLY A 588 25.54 35.11 7.78
C GLY A 588 25.47 33.98 8.82
N HIS A 589 24.78 32.88 8.54
CA HIS A 589 24.52 31.81 9.51
C HIS A 589 25.58 30.69 9.48
N ARG A 590 26.81 30.96 9.95
CA ARG A 590 27.93 30.01 9.90
C ARG A 590 27.69 28.68 10.64
N LEU A 591 27.03 28.69 11.79
CA LEU A 591 26.68 27.45 12.53
C LEU A 591 25.76 26.50 11.74
N ARG A 592 25.01 27.01 10.76
CA ARG A 592 24.14 26.16 9.94
C ARG A 592 24.93 25.29 8.97
N LEU A 593 26.16 25.66 8.62
CA LEU A 593 27.02 24.82 7.80
C LEU A 593 27.32 23.48 8.49
N VAL A 594 27.39 23.47 9.82
CA VAL A 594 27.55 22.24 10.63
C VAL A 594 26.29 21.38 10.59
N VAL A 595 25.10 21.98 10.71
CA VAL A 595 23.84 21.23 10.62
C VAL A 595 23.65 20.62 9.21
N LEU A 596 24.14 21.32 8.18
CA LEU A 596 24.07 20.86 6.80
C LEU A 596 25.03 19.70 6.46
N SER A 597 26.07 19.46 7.27
CA SER A 597 26.92 18.27 7.12
C SER A 597 26.32 17.02 7.79
N ALA A 598 25.33 17.18 8.69
CA ALA A 598 24.71 16.06 9.41
C ALA A 598 24.25 14.90 8.50
N PRO A 599 23.69 15.12 7.30
CA PRO A 599 23.29 14.02 6.43
C PRO A 599 24.43 13.12 5.93
N PHE A 600 25.67 13.63 5.95
CA PHE A 600 26.85 12.87 5.56
C PHE A 600 27.42 12.02 6.70
N ALA A 601 27.04 12.26 7.96
CA ALA A 601 27.63 11.52 9.08
C ALA A 601 27.37 10.00 9.00
N PRO A 602 26.15 9.50 8.72
CA PRO A 602 25.92 8.07 8.53
C PRO A 602 26.71 7.50 7.35
N VAL A 603 26.90 8.30 6.30
CA VAL A 603 27.66 7.94 5.11
C VAL A 603 29.14 7.84 5.42
N ALA A 604 29.70 8.81 6.15
CA ALA A 604 31.08 8.77 6.59
C ALA A 604 31.35 7.55 7.48
N LEU A 605 30.45 7.25 8.43
CA LEU A 605 30.55 6.05 9.28
C LEU A 605 30.51 4.77 8.45
N TYR A 606 29.61 4.68 7.47
CA TYR A 606 29.57 3.54 6.56
C TYR A 606 30.83 3.44 5.70
N LEU A 607 31.33 4.56 5.15
CA LEU A 607 32.53 4.57 4.32
C LEU A 607 33.79 4.14 5.08
N ILE A 608 33.86 4.42 6.39
CA ILE A 608 34.94 3.91 7.25
C ILE A 608 34.89 2.38 7.34
N TRP A 609 33.69 1.79 7.32
CA TRP A 609 33.47 0.35 7.52
C TRP A 609 33.39 -0.45 6.21
N GLY A 610 32.90 0.14 5.12
CA GLY A 610 32.65 -0.50 3.81
C GLY A 610 33.61 -0.05 2.71
N LEU A 611 34.79 0.45 3.08
CA LEU A 611 35.81 0.92 2.13
C LEU A 611 36.23 -0.19 1.15
N ASP A 612 36.32 -1.43 1.63
CA ASP A 612 36.80 -2.58 0.86
C ASP A 612 35.94 -2.89 -0.37
N GLY A 613 34.61 -2.89 -0.22
CA GLY A 613 33.70 -3.08 -1.36
C GLY A 613 33.86 -2.00 -2.42
N ILE A 614 34.03 -0.74 -1.98
CA ILE A 614 34.25 0.40 -2.87
C ILE A 614 35.60 0.29 -3.58
N LEU A 615 36.67 -0.04 -2.85
CA LEU A 615 38.02 -0.23 -3.40
C LEU A 615 38.07 -1.39 -4.39
N PHE A 616 37.42 -2.51 -4.06
CA PHE A 616 37.29 -3.66 -4.97
C PHE A 616 36.66 -3.25 -6.30
N LYS A 617 35.58 -2.47 -6.25
CA LYS A 617 34.90 -2.02 -7.46
C LYS A 617 35.68 -0.96 -8.23
N LEU A 618 36.42 -0.08 -7.54
CA LEU A 618 37.33 0.88 -8.15
C LEU A 618 38.54 0.21 -8.83
N GLY A 619 38.98 -0.94 -8.31
CA GLY A 619 40.06 -1.75 -8.88
C GLY A 619 39.61 -2.72 -9.98
N SER A 620 38.31 -2.79 -10.29
CA SER A 620 37.78 -3.70 -11.30
C SER A 620 38.17 -3.26 -12.72
N PRO A 621 38.57 -4.20 -13.60
CA PRO A 621 39.04 -3.88 -14.94
C PRO A 621 37.95 -3.24 -15.79
N VAL A 622 38.40 -2.41 -16.71
CA VAL A 622 37.58 -1.40 -17.37
C VAL A 622 37.16 -2.11 -18.69
N SER A 623 35.88 -2.53 -18.85
CA SER A 623 35.38 -3.43 -19.93
C SER A 623 35.24 -2.92 -21.39
N HIS A 624 35.02 -1.62 -21.63
CA HIS A 624 34.86 -0.88 -22.90
C HIS A 624 35.51 0.53 -22.94
N ASP A 625 36.51 0.75 -23.78
CA ASP A 625 37.15 2.07 -24.00
C ASP A 625 36.15 3.07 -24.63
N THR A 626 35.45 3.87 -23.79
CA THR A 626 34.41 4.80 -24.24
C THR A 626 34.69 6.22 -23.74
N THR A 627 34.59 7.20 -24.63
CA THR A 627 34.78 8.60 -24.27
C THR A 627 33.62 9.11 -23.40
N MET A 628 33.88 10.13 -22.57
CA MET A 628 32.86 10.78 -21.72
C MET A 628 31.62 11.22 -22.52
N LEU A 629 31.83 11.71 -23.75
CA LEU A 629 30.75 12.10 -24.64
C LEU A 629 29.87 10.91 -25.05
N LEU A 630 30.47 9.79 -25.48
CA LEU A 630 29.72 8.58 -25.86
C LEU A 630 28.91 8.01 -24.70
N SER A 631 29.49 8.03 -23.49
CA SER A 631 28.81 7.58 -22.28
C SER A 631 27.65 8.51 -21.89
N LEU A 632 27.80 9.84 -22.06
CA LEU A 632 26.72 10.81 -21.88
C LEU A 632 25.59 10.57 -22.90
N LEU A 633 25.95 10.36 -24.17
CA LEU A 633 24.99 10.06 -25.24
C LEU A 633 24.21 8.76 -24.96
N ARG A 634 24.91 7.71 -24.49
CA ARG A 634 24.28 6.46 -24.08
C ARG A 634 23.32 6.69 -22.92
N ALA A 635 23.73 7.41 -21.88
CA ALA A 635 22.89 7.67 -20.72
C ALA A 635 21.62 8.48 -21.05
N VAL A 636 21.71 9.47 -21.94
CA VAL A 636 20.52 10.19 -22.42
C VAL A 636 19.59 9.27 -23.22
N LYS A 637 20.14 8.43 -24.11
CA LYS A 637 19.38 7.45 -24.88
C LYS A 637 18.64 6.46 -23.97
N GLU A 638 19.31 5.93 -22.95
CA GLU A 638 18.71 4.99 -22.02
C GLU A 638 17.67 5.66 -21.11
N THR A 639 17.92 6.88 -20.62
CA THR A 639 16.90 7.65 -19.91
C THR A 639 15.66 7.84 -20.79
N GLY A 640 15.86 8.05 -22.10
CA GLY A 640 14.76 8.20 -23.06
C GLY A 640 13.90 6.97 -23.20
N ARG A 641 14.54 5.79 -23.26
CA ARG A 641 13.83 4.51 -23.24
C ARG A 641 13.04 4.31 -21.95
N MET A 642 13.56 4.79 -20.82
CA MET A 642 12.86 4.70 -19.52
C MET A 642 11.67 5.65 -19.42
N VAL A 643 11.73 6.86 -20.01
CA VAL A 643 10.62 7.81 -19.98
C VAL A 643 9.52 7.41 -20.97
N ILE A 644 9.90 7.03 -22.20
CA ILE A 644 8.98 6.54 -23.23
C ILE A 644 9.56 5.30 -23.93
N PRO A 645 9.06 4.10 -23.64
CA PRO A 645 9.51 2.89 -24.30
C PRO A 645 9.35 2.98 -25.82
N GLY A 646 10.38 2.60 -26.57
CA GLY A 646 10.38 2.58 -28.04
C GLY A 646 10.81 3.87 -28.76
N LEU A 647 10.90 5.02 -28.08
CA LEU A 647 11.27 6.32 -28.71
C LEU A 647 12.72 6.77 -28.46
N GLY A 648 13.62 5.85 -28.07
CA GLY A 648 14.94 6.13 -27.49
C GLY A 648 15.87 7.11 -28.25
N GLY A 649 15.61 7.43 -29.52
CA GLY A 649 16.36 8.43 -30.28
C GLY A 649 15.79 9.86 -30.25
N TRP A 650 14.50 10.06 -29.97
CA TRP A 650 13.84 11.37 -30.13
C TRP A 650 13.94 12.27 -28.90
N MET A 651 14.39 11.73 -27.75
CA MET A 651 14.51 12.52 -26.51
C MET A 651 15.63 13.57 -26.56
N TRP A 652 16.52 13.51 -27.55
CA TRP A 652 17.40 14.63 -27.89
C TRP A 652 16.61 15.91 -28.11
N LEU A 653 15.44 15.85 -28.76
CA LEU A 653 14.59 17.02 -28.96
C LEU A 653 14.01 17.54 -27.65
N VAL A 654 13.74 16.68 -26.66
CA VAL A 654 13.25 17.11 -25.34
C VAL A 654 14.37 17.70 -24.50
N VAL A 655 15.57 17.10 -24.52
CA VAL A 655 16.78 17.60 -23.85
C VAL A 655 17.29 18.90 -24.49
N LEU A 656 17.15 19.06 -25.81
CA LEU A 656 17.52 20.26 -26.58
C LEU A 656 16.43 21.34 -26.58
N ALA A 657 15.14 20.98 -26.51
CA ALA A 657 14.05 21.92 -26.29
C ALA A 657 13.91 22.32 -24.82
N PHE A 658 14.62 21.64 -23.91
CA PHE A 658 14.59 21.85 -22.47
C PHE A 658 15.02 23.27 -22.06
N PRO A 659 16.15 23.83 -22.56
CA PRO A 659 16.55 25.20 -22.25
C PRO A 659 15.58 26.22 -22.86
N TRP A 660 14.96 25.90 -24.00
CA TRP A 660 13.99 26.76 -24.67
C TRP A 660 12.61 26.77 -23.97
N ALA A 661 12.13 25.63 -23.49
CA ALA A 661 10.91 25.52 -22.69
C ALA A 661 11.09 26.18 -21.32
N ALA A 662 12.26 26.00 -20.70
CA ALA A 662 12.71 26.72 -19.52
C ALA A 662 12.72 28.24 -19.73
N TRP A 663 13.27 28.70 -20.86
CA TRP A 663 13.31 30.10 -21.28
C TRP A 663 11.91 30.68 -21.56
N ARG A 664 11.02 29.92 -22.19
CA ARG A 664 9.62 30.33 -22.44
C ARG A 664 8.82 30.48 -21.15
N VAL A 665 9.01 29.57 -20.19
CA VAL A 665 8.43 29.69 -18.84
C VAL A 665 8.99 30.92 -18.13
N TRP A 666 10.31 31.15 -18.21
CA TRP A 666 10.98 32.35 -17.71
C TRP A 666 10.39 33.65 -18.26
N CYS A 667 10.28 33.78 -19.59
CA CYS A 667 9.71 34.96 -20.23
C CYS A 667 8.24 35.20 -19.87
N SER A 668 7.47 34.14 -19.56
CA SER A 668 6.08 34.28 -19.11
C SER A 668 5.94 34.75 -17.66
N LEU A 669 7.00 34.60 -16.86
CA LEU A 669 7.03 34.93 -15.42
C LEU A 669 7.71 36.29 -15.15
N SER A 670 8.61 36.72 -16.04
CA SER A 670 9.34 37.99 -15.94
C SER A 670 8.55 39.21 -16.44
N GLY A 671 7.22 39.18 -16.34
CA GLY A 671 6.35 40.34 -16.53
C GLY A 671 6.55 41.37 -15.40
N GLY A 672 7.66 42.11 -15.47
CA GLY A 672 7.84 43.44 -14.88
C GLY A 672 7.82 43.56 -13.36
N ARG A 673 8.80 42.97 -12.66
CA ARG A 673 9.46 43.53 -11.45
C ARG A 673 10.55 42.56 -10.93
N PRO A 674 11.75 43.03 -10.56
CA PRO A 674 12.73 42.20 -9.87
C PRO A 674 12.38 42.14 -8.37
N ALA A 675 12.32 40.94 -7.80
CA ALA A 675 12.23 40.73 -6.35
C ALA A 675 13.37 39.79 -5.89
N PRO A 676 13.86 39.93 -4.64
CA PRO A 676 15.22 39.53 -4.30
C PRO A 676 15.40 38.05 -3.93
N SER A 677 16.56 37.53 -4.35
CA SER A 677 17.41 36.52 -3.68
C SER A 677 17.33 35.02 -3.99
N VAL A 678 16.52 34.52 -4.93
CA VAL A 678 16.86 33.31 -5.73
C VAL A 678 16.10 33.34 -7.08
N PRO A 679 16.75 33.53 -8.24
CA PRO A 679 16.06 33.57 -9.53
C PRO A 679 15.54 32.19 -9.95
N GLU A 680 14.34 32.13 -10.55
CA GLU A 680 13.66 30.91 -11.01
C GLU A 680 14.44 29.94 -11.96
N PRO A 681 15.50 30.33 -12.71
CA PRO A 681 16.41 29.36 -13.35
C PRO A 681 17.05 28.38 -12.36
N VAL A 682 17.11 28.70 -11.06
CA VAL A 682 17.54 27.76 -10.02
C VAL A 682 16.62 26.54 -9.94
N TRP A 683 15.33 26.63 -10.26
CA TRP A 683 14.45 25.44 -10.29
C TRP A 683 14.87 24.43 -11.35
N LEU A 684 15.36 24.92 -12.49
CA LEU A 684 15.84 24.09 -13.59
C LEU A 684 17.26 23.60 -13.30
N THR A 685 18.14 24.47 -12.83
CA THR A 685 19.51 24.08 -12.44
C THR A 685 19.51 23.06 -11.31
N VAL A 686 18.61 23.15 -10.33
CA VAL A 686 18.60 22.23 -9.17
C VAL A 686 17.96 20.87 -9.47
N VAL A 687 17.11 20.77 -10.49
CA VAL A 687 16.58 19.48 -10.96
C VAL A 687 17.50 18.82 -12.00
N VAL A 688 18.24 19.62 -12.79
CA VAL A 688 19.01 19.15 -13.96
C VAL A 688 20.51 19.00 -13.69
N LEU A 689 21.11 19.90 -12.91
CA LEU A 689 22.54 19.82 -12.58
C LEU A 689 22.90 18.55 -11.80
N PRO A 690 22.10 18.06 -10.82
CA PRO A 690 22.37 16.76 -10.21
C PRO A 690 22.31 15.62 -11.23
N PHE A 691 21.44 15.71 -12.24
CA PHE A 691 21.31 14.71 -13.31
C PHE A 691 22.56 14.70 -14.19
N ILE A 692 23.05 15.88 -14.61
CA ILE A 692 24.31 16.01 -15.36
C ILE A 692 25.51 15.51 -14.55
N VAL A 693 25.54 15.76 -13.23
CA VAL A 693 26.60 15.26 -12.34
C VAL A 693 26.52 13.75 -12.17
N VAL A 694 25.33 13.17 -11.97
CA VAL A 694 25.13 11.71 -11.91
C VAL A 694 25.55 11.05 -13.22
N LEU A 695 25.16 11.62 -14.38
CA LEU A 695 25.62 11.16 -15.68
C LEU A 695 27.14 11.29 -15.81
N GLY A 696 27.72 12.45 -15.45
CA GLY A 696 29.15 12.72 -15.57
C GLY A 696 30.01 11.79 -14.70
N VAL A 697 29.62 11.55 -13.44
CA VAL A 697 30.33 10.63 -12.52
C VAL A 697 30.23 9.19 -13.00
N ALA A 698 29.11 8.80 -13.62
CA ALA A 698 28.94 7.46 -14.15
C ALA A 698 29.76 7.15 -15.41
N THR A 699 30.31 8.17 -16.08
CA THR A 699 30.88 8.01 -17.43
C THR A 699 32.38 7.68 -17.48
N ARG A 700 33.13 7.75 -16.36
CA ARG A 700 34.60 7.64 -16.38
C ARG A 700 35.21 6.35 -15.81
N GLY A 701 34.42 5.50 -15.15
CA GLY A 701 34.91 4.29 -14.51
C GLY A 701 33.96 3.14 -14.79
N MET A 702 34.48 2.12 -15.43
CA MET A 702 33.71 1.01 -15.98
C MET A 702 33.08 0.13 -14.90
N GLU A 703 32.06 -0.62 -15.29
CA GLU A 703 31.13 -1.39 -14.44
C GLU A 703 30.25 -0.60 -13.45
N PHE A 704 30.53 0.67 -13.14
CA PHE A 704 29.66 1.46 -12.29
C PHE A 704 28.40 1.97 -12.99
N PHE A 705 28.40 2.10 -14.32
CA PHE A 705 27.23 2.58 -15.05
C PHE A 705 26.37 1.44 -15.59
N HIS A 706 25.26 1.19 -14.92
CA HIS A 706 24.14 0.41 -15.45
C HIS A 706 22.97 1.37 -15.75
N PRO A 707 22.26 1.23 -16.89
CA PRO A 707 21.14 2.10 -17.25
C PRO A 707 20.12 2.28 -16.11
N ARG A 708 19.86 1.23 -15.33
CA ARG A 708 18.97 1.23 -14.15
C ARG A 708 19.27 2.29 -13.09
N TYR A 709 20.52 2.74 -12.96
CA TYR A 709 20.85 3.79 -12.00
C TYR A 709 20.25 5.15 -12.37
N LEU A 710 19.84 5.34 -13.63
CA LEU A 710 19.11 6.53 -14.08
C LEU A 710 17.70 6.63 -13.47
N LEU A 711 17.17 5.55 -12.88
CA LEU A 711 15.91 5.57 -12.13
C LEU A 711 15.89 6.57 -10.98
N LEU A 712 17.05 6.87 -10.38
CA LEU A 712 17.12 7.83 -9.27
C LEU A 712 16.77 9.25 -9.75
N ALA A 713 17.05 9.56 -11.02
CA ALA A 713 16.75 10.87 -11.60
C ALA A 713 15.34 10.97 -12.20
N LEU A 714 14.75 9.83 -12.56
CA LEU A 714 13.46 9.75 -13.23
C LEU A 714 12.33 10.49 -12.47
N PRO A 715 12.19 10.40 -11.14
CA PRO A 715 11.23 11.21 -10.38
C PRO A 715 11.32 12.72 -10.65
N GLY A 716 12.54 13.26 -10.69
CA GLY A 716 12.78 14.68 -10.95
C GLY A 716 12.38 15.09 -12.37
N VAL A 717 12.72 14.25 -13.35
CA VAL A 717 12.35 14.45 -14.77
C VAL A 717 10.83 14.45 -14.94
N LEU A 718 10.14 13.42 -14.43
CA LEU A 718 8.69 13.32 -14.53
C LEU A 718 7.98 14.47 -13.83
N LEU A 719 8.50 14.88 -12.66
CA LEU A 719 7.96 16.02 -11.93
C LEU A 719 8.09 17.32 -12.71
N LEU A 720 9.26 17.57 -13.30
CA LEU A 720 9.48 18.78 -14.09
C LEU A 720 8.58 18.81 -15.33
N LEU A 721 8.51 17.73 -16.09
CA LEU A 721 7.62 17.63 -17.26
C LEU A 721 6.17 17.90 -16.87
N SER A 722 5.74 17.35 -15.72
CA SER A 722 4.40 17.57 -15.19
C SER A 722 4.15 19.02 -14.79
N LEU A 723 5.15 19.67 -14.16
CA LEU A 723 5.10 21.09 -13.76
C LEU A 723 5.09 22.04 -14.96
N VAL A 724 5.79 21.70 -16.05
CA VAL A 724 5.77 22.45 -17.32
C VAL A 724 4.39 22.28 -17.97
N ALA A 725 3.94 21.03 -18.16
CA ALA A 725 2.65 20.73 -18.78
C ALA A 725 1.48 21.41 -18.04
N GLY A 726 1.49 21.40 -16.72
CA GLY A 726 0.46 22.06 -15.91
C GLY A 726 0.45 23.59 -15.98
N ARG A 727 1.49 24.24 -16.52
CA ARG A 727 1.58 25.70 -16.70
C ARG A 727 1.31 26.18 -18.13
N LEU A 728 1.15 25.27 -19.08
CA LEU A 728 0.84 25.62 -20.46
C LEU A 728 -0.55 26.26 -20.60
N ARG A 729 -0.81 26.92 -21.74
CA ARG A 729 -2.13 27.48 -22.07
C ARG A 729 -3.18 26.35 -22.20
N PRO A 730 -4.47 26.59 -21.92
CA PRO A 730 -5.49 25.53 -21.89
C PRO A 730 -5.59 24.66 -23.15
N HIS A 731 -5.49 25.25 -24.35
CA HIS A 731 -5.50 24.48 -25.61
C HIS A 731 -4.27 23.56 -25.74
N LEU A 732 -3.10 24.01 -25.28
CA LEU A 732 -1.89 23.17 -25.23
C LEU A 732 -1.94 22.13 -24.12
N GLN A 733 -2.65 22.41 -23.00
CA GLN A 733 -2.86 21.42 -21.94
C GLN A 733 -3.68 20.22 -22.45
N GLY A 734 -4.67 20.44 -23.32
CA GLY A 734 -5.41 19.35 -23.96
C GLY A 734 -4.52 18.48 -24.84
N ILE A 735 -3.67 19.09 -25.67
CA ILE A 735 -2.68 18.38 -26.49
C ILE A 735 -1.70 17.61 -25.60
N CYS A 736 -1.18 18.24 -24.54
CA CYS A 736 -0.30 17.57 -23.58
C CYS A 736 -0.99 16.42 -22.86
N ALA A 737 -2.29 16.53 -22.53
CA ALA A 737 -3.03 15.44 -21.91
C ALA A 737 -3.12 14.22 -22.84
N VAL A 738 -3.34 14.45 -24.15
CA VAL A 738 -3.33 13.37 -25.15
C VAL A 738 -1.95 12.74 -25.28
N ILE A 739 -0.90 13.56 -25.45
CA ILE A 739 0.49 13.06 -25.53
C ILE A 739 0.85 12.26 -24.28
N PHE A 740 0.53 12.81 -23.11
CA PHE A 740 0.80 12.16 -21.83
C PHE A 740 0.04 10.84 -21.74
N GLY A 741 -1.26 10.82 -22.05
CA GLY A 741 -2.07 9.61 -22.10
C GLY A 741 -1.48 8.54 -23.02
N SER A 742 -1.04 8.91 -24.23
CA SER A 742 -0.40 7.99 -25.17
C SER A 742 0.91 7.42 -24.63
N VAL A 743 1.75 8.25 -24.01
CA VAL A 743 3.01 7.81 -23.38
C VAL A 743 2.73 6.80 -22.25
N LEU A 744 1.71 7.05 -21.43
CA LEU A 744 1.34 6.13 -20.35
C LEU A 744 0.81 4.79 -20.91
N ILE A 745 0.00 4.83 -21.96
CA ILE A 745 -0.52 3.60 -22.62
C ILE A 745 0.63 2.80 -23.21
N LEU A 746 1.56 3.45 -23.94
CA LEU A 746 2.74 2.80 -24.49
C LEU A 746 3.64 2.22 -23.39
N GLY A 747 3.78 2.93 -22.27
CA GLY A 747 4.49 2.45 -21.07
C GLY A 747 3.90 1.15 -20.53
N ILE A 748 2.57 1.11 -20.34
CA ILE A 748 1.86 -0.09 -19.87
C ILE A 748 1.94 -1.21 -20.89
N GLN A 749 1.73 -0.92 -22.19
CA GLN A 749 1.83 -1.93 -23.26
C GLN A 749 3.23 -2.55 -23.30
N HIS A 750 4.28 -1.74 -23.19
CA HIS A 750 5.64 -2.24 -23.15
C HIS A 750 5.89 -3.16 -21.95
N TRP A 751 5.38 -2.79 -20.76
CA TRP A 751 5.47 -3.64 -19.58
C TRP A 751 4.67 -4.96 -19.75
N LEU A 752 3.45 -4.90 -20.30
CA LEU A 752 2.60 -6.08 -20.57
C LEU A 752 3.20 -7.03 -21.62
N GLN A 753 3.92 -6.50 -22.60
CA GLN A 753 4.55 -7.28 -23.68
C GLN A 753 5.93 -7.84 -23.30
N ARG A 754 6.39 -7.61 -22.06
CA ARG A 754 7.65 -8.18 -21.60
C ARG A 754 7.62 -9.72 -21.72
N PRO A 755 8.69 -10.34 -22.24
CA PRO A 755 8.78 -11.80 -22.31
C PRO A 755 8.51 -12.45 -20.95
N LEU A 756 7.73 -13.53 -20.98
CA LEU A 756 7.34 -14.34 -19.84
C LEU A 756 8.52 -14.92 -19.05
N LEU A 757 9.67 -15.08 -19.71
CA LEU A 757 10.92 -15.59 -19.17
C LEU A 757 12.00 -14.56 -19.47
N SER A 758 12.16 -13.60 -18.57
CA SER A 758 13.14 -12.53 -18.70
C SER A 758 14.16 -12.49 -17.56
N LYS A 759 13.93 -13.30 -16.52
CA LYS A 759 14.74 -13.39 -15.29
C LYS A 759 15.29 -14.79 -15.08
N ASP A 760 16.41 -14.86 -14.37
CA ASP A 760 17.08 -16.12 -14.03
C ASP A 760 16.14 -17.05 -13.23
N GLN A 761 16.00 -18.30 -13.67
CA GLN A 761 15.07 -19.28 -13.10
C GLN A 761 15.68 -20.14 -11.98
N TYR A 762 16.08 -19.48 -10.88
CA TYR A 762 16.68 -20.16 -9.71
C TYR A 762 15.67 -21.05 -8.98
N ARG A 763 14.40 -20.62 -8.87
CA ARG A 763 13.35 -21.41 -8.22
C ARG A 763 13.13 -22.75 -8.92
N GLU A 764 12.99 -22.74 -10.24
CA GLU A 764 12.75 -23.92 -11.06
C GLU A 764 13.93 -24.89 -10.98
N ALA A 765 15.17 -24.37 -11.05
CA ALA A 765 16.37 -25.15 -10.85
C ALA A 765 16.43 -25.81 -9.46
N ALA A 766 16.07 -25.06 -8.40
CA ALA A 766 16.02 -25.59 -7.05
C ALA A 766 14.94 -26.68 -6.89
N VAL A 767 13.74 -26.47 -7.45
CA VAL A 767 12.66 -27.47 -7.45
C VAL A 767 13.12 -28.76 -8.13
N PHE A 768 13.79 -28.66 -9.28
CA PHE A 768 14.33 -29.83 -9.97
C PHE A 768 15.32 -30.60 -9.10
N ILE A 769 16.26 -29.90 -8.44
CA ILE A 769 17.19 -30.55 -7.51
C ILE A 769 16.41 -31.26 -6.39
N THR A 770 15.48 -30.58 -5.74
CA THR A 770 14.72 -31.17 -4.62
C THR A 770 13.91 -32.41 -5.00
N GLN A 771 13.41 -32.49 -6.23
CA GLN A 771 12.67 -33.66 -6.73
C GLN A 771 13.56 -34.87 -7.07
N HIS A 772 14.85 -34.65 -7.31
CA HIS A 772 15.78 -35.68 -7.79
C HIS A 772 16.92 -35.99 -6.82
N PHE A 773 17.05 -35.21 -5.75
CA PHE A 773 18.07 -35.32 -4.72
C PHE A 773 17.74 -36.44 -3.73
N ALA A 774 18.73 -37.25 -3.39
CA ALA A 774 18.66 -38.27 -2.34
C ALA A 774 19.77 -38.06 -1.29
N PRO A 775 19.58 -38.52 -0.04
CA PRO A 775 20.64 -38.47 0.98
C PRO A 775 21.95 -39.08 0.46
N GLY A 776 23.05 -38.34 0.58
CA GLY A 776 24.37 -38.72 0.05
C GLY A 776 24.72 -38.14 -1.32
N ASP A 777 23.76 -37.54 -2.02
CA ASP A 777 24.04 -36.70 -3.19
C ASP A 777 24.71 -35.39 -2.77
N ARG A 778 25.35 -34.70 -3.72
CA ARG A 778 26.04 -33.42 -3.48
C ARG A 778 25.52 -32.34 -4.43
N VAL A 779 25.49 -31.10 -3.97
CA VAL A 779 25.21 -29.93 -4.81
C VAL A 779 26.40 -29.01 -4.81
N VAL A 780 26.79 -28.53 -5.99
CA VAL A 780 27.98 -27.71 -6.18
C VAL A 780 27.57 -26.29 -6.53
N GLY A 781 27.96 -25.34 -5.69
CA GLY A 781 27.97 -23.93 -6.03
C GLY A 781 29.24 -23.59 -6.81
N MET A 782 29.10 -22.91 -7.95
CA MET A 782 30.25 -22.52 -8.79
C MET A 782 31.16 -21.49 -8.13
N TRP A 783 30.62 -20.69 -7.21
CA TRP A 783 31.35 -19.71 -6.44
C TRP A 783 30.82 -19.64 -5.01
N ARG A 784 31.70 -19.43 -4.02
CA ARG A 784 31.38 -19.50 -2.58
C ARG A 784 30.25 -18.56 -2.18
N THR A 785 30.38 -17.31 -2.56
CA THR A 785 29.40 -16.24 -2.30
C THR A 785 28.05 -16.55 -2.93
N ASN A 786 28.04 -17.18 -4.12
CA ASN A 786 26.81 -17.50 -4.84
C ASN A 786 26.00 -18.63 -4.21
N ARG A 787 26.58 -19.42 -3.28
CA ARG A 787 25.82 -20.45 -2.54
C ARG A 787 24.56 -19.87 -1.89
N MET A 788 24.67 -18.66 -1.37
CA MET A 788 23.57 -17.94 -0.73
C MET A 788 22.37 -17.73 -1.68
N LEU A 789 22.61 -17.59 -2.99
CA LEU A 789 21.54 -17.36 -3.98
C LEU A 789 20.62 -18.58 -4.13
N TYR A 790 21.20 -19.79 -4.11
CA TYR A 790 20.43 -21.01 -4.30
C TYR A 790 19.69 -21.43 -3.01
N VAL A 791 20.27 -21.10 -1.86
CA VAL A 791 19.79 -21.53 -0.53
C VAL A 791 18.40 -21.01 -0.21
N HIS A 792 18.03 -19.83 -0.70
CA HIS A 792 16.69 -19.25 -0.54
C HIS A 792 15.56 -20.18 -1.00
N TYR A 793 15.73 -20.85 -2.14
CA TYR A 793 14.73 -21.76 -2.68
C TYR A 793 14.90 -23.20 -2.20
N LEU A 794 16.12 -23.60 -1.85
CA LEU A 794 16.42 -24.95 -1.39
C LEU A 794 15.97 -25.18 0.06
N ILE A 795 16.14 -24.21 0.98
CA ILE A 795 15.74 -24.34 2.38
C ILE A 795 14.27 -24.74 2.51
N PRO A 796 13.30 -24.00 1.93
CA PRO A 796 11.89 -24.31 2.12
C PRO A 796 11.50 -25.64 1.46
N ALA A 797 12.19 -26.03 0.39
CA ALA A 797 11.88 -27.22 -0.39
C ALA A 797 12.44 -28.52 0.22
N LEU A 798 13.54 -28.46 0.97
CA LEU A 798 14.19 -29.63 1.59
C LEU A 798 13.73 -29.92 3.02
N GLY A 799 13.14 -28.96 3.73
CA GLY A 799 12.55 -29.19 5.06
C GLY A 799 13.54 -29.76 6.08
N ALA A 800 13.24 -30.94 6.64
CA ALA A 800 14.05 -31.60 7.66
C ALA A 800 15.41 -32.13 7.17
N ASP A 801 15.57 -32.35 5.85
CA ASP A 801 16.81 -32.84 5.24
C ASP A 801 17.83 -31.70 4.97
N TYR A 802 17.50 -30.48 5.39
CA TYR A 802 18.31 -29.28 5.15
C TYR A 802 19.72 -29.35 5.75
N GLU A 803 19.89 -29.89 6.97
CA GLU A 803 21.22 -29.99 7.59
C GLU A 803 22.14 -30.93 6.80
N ALA A 804 21.61 -32.08 6.35
CA ALA A 804 22.33 -33.01 5.48
C ALA A 804 22.70 -32.36 4.12
N TYR A 805 21.87 -31.43 3.64
CA TYR A 805 22.13 -30.67 2.42
C TYR A 805 23.23 -29.61 2.60
N LEU A 806 23.24 -28.85 3.70
CA LEU A 806 24.31 -27.89 4.00
C LEU A 806 25.68 -28.57 4.08
N GLU A 807 25.73 -29.77 4.64
CA GLU A 807 26.94 -30.59 4.66
C GLU A 807 27.38 -31.03 3.24
N GLY A 808 26.42 -31.24 2.34
CA GLY A 808 26.64 -31.64 0.95
C GLY A 808 26.81 -30.51 -0.06
N LEU A 809 26.54 -29.26 0.31
CA LEU A 809 26.73 -28.10 -0.53
C LEU A 809 28.22 -27.70 -0.52
N VAL A 810 28.93 -27.97 -1.62
CA VAL A 810 30.38 -27.71 -1.74
C VAL A 810 30.67 -26.65 -2.80
N ASN A 811 31.82 -25.98 -2.69
CA ASN A 811 32.31 -25.07 -3.72
C ASN A 811 33.03 -25.82 -4.85
N ALA A 812 33.00 -25.24 -6.04
CA ALA A 812 33.77 -25.73 -7.19
C ALA A 812 35.27 -25.96 -6.87
N GLU A 813 35.88 -25.10 -6.05
CA GLU A 813 37.28 -25.21 -5.59
C GLU A 813 37.53 -26.41 -4.66
N GLN A 814 36.49 -26.87 -3.97
CA GLN A 814 36.55 -27.98 -3.00
C GLN A 814 36.36 -29.35 -3.66
N ILE A 815 36.04 -29.37 -4.96
CA ILE A 815 35.90 -30.62 -5.73
C ILE A 815 37.25 -31.33 -5.84
N ASP A 816 38.34 -30.58 -5.96
CA ASP A 816 39.66 -31.17 -6.11
C ASP A 816 40.30 -31.60 -4.77
N THR A 817 39.89 -31.01 -3.65
CA THR A 817 40.55 -31.12 -2.34
C THR A 817 39.83 -32.04 -1.35
N SER A 818 39.71 -33.34 -1.67
CA SER A 818 39.28 -34.46 -0.76
C SER A 818 37.78 -34.77 -0.56
N ARG A 819 36.82 -33.93 -1.00
CA ARG A 819 35.37 -34.24 -0.86
C ARG A 819 34.71 -34.90 -2.07
N ALA A 820 35.19 -34.69 -3.30
CA ALA A 820 34.61 -35.33 -4.49
C ALA A 820 34.86 -36.86 -4.54
N ALA A 821 35.92 -37.35 -3.90
CA ALA A 821 36.20 -38.78 -3.77
C ALA A 821 35.24 -39.51 -2.80
N GLN A 822 34.52 -38.75 -1.96
CA GLN A 822 33.62 -39.27 -0.94
C GLN A 822 32.17 -39.44 -1.43
N VAL A 823 31.85 -39.07 -2.67
CA VAL A 823 30.52 -39.35 -3.24
C VAL A 823 30.43 -40.86 -3.48
N PRO A 824 29.53 -41.58 -2.78
CA PRO A 824 29.40 -43.03 -2.94
C PRO A 824 29.03 -43.41 -4.38
N PRO A 825 29.46 -44.60 -4.87
CA PRO A 825 29.01 -45.12 -6.16
C PRO A 825 27.48 -45.11 -6.26
N GLY A 826 26.94 -44.68 -7.39
CA GLY A 826 25.49 -44.54 -7.59
C GLY A 826 24.88 -43.27 -6.99
N LYS A 827 25.64 -42.37 -6.35
CA LYS A 827 25.17 -41.05 -5.92
C LYS A 827 25.47 -39.95 -6.94
N LYS A 828 24.63 -38.92 -6.95
CA LYS A 828 24.63 -37.85 -7.94
C LYS A 828 25.33 -36.59 -7.41
N VAL A 829 25.88 -35.83 -8.35
CA VAL A 829 26.40 -34.48 -8.13
C VAL A 829 25.63 -33.53 -9.04
N PHE A 830 24.94 -32.56 -8.42
CA PHE A 830 24.20 -31.52 -9.11
C PHE A 830 25.07 -30.27 -9.21
N LEU A 831 25.28 -29.79 -10.43
CA LEU A 831 26.04 -28.59 -10.74
C LEU A 831 25.07 -27.48 -11.16
N PHE A 832 25.04 -26.37 -10.43
CA PHE A 832 24.29 -25.19 -10.87
C PHE A 832 24.98 -24.53 -12.06
N ASP A 833 24.28 -24.44 -13.19
CA ASP A 833 24.80 -23.82 -14.41
C ASP A 833 24.14 -22.45 -14.68
N HIS A 834 24.73 -21.38 -14.15
CA HIS A 834 24.32 -20.03 -14.52
C HIS A 834 25.05 -19.57 -15.78
N VAL A 835 24.38 -18.89 -16.71
CA VAL A 835 24.96 -18.50 -18.01
C VAL A 835 26.29 -17.73 -17.88
N ALA A 836 26.40 -16.84 -16.89
CA ALA A 836 27.61 -16.07 -16.62
C ALA A 836 28.78 -16.90 -16.05
N LEU A 837 28.50 -18.10 -15.52
CA LEU A 837 29.48 -18.99 -14.89
C LEU A 837 29.64 -20.32 -15.65
N ARG A 838 29.02 -20.46 -16.82
CA ARG A 838 29.01 -21.72 -17.58
C ARG A 838 30.40 -22.27 -17.88
N GLY A 839 31.37 -21.40 -18.12
CA GLY A 839 32.77 -21.83 -18.29
C GLY A 839 33.35 -22.53 -17.05
N MET A 840 33.01 -22.05 -15.84
CA MET A 840 33.40 -22.71 -14.59
C MET A 840 32.63 -24.02 -14.40
N THR A 841 31.35 -24.06 -14.73
CA THR A 841 30.52 -25.26 -14.66
C THR A 841 31.09 -26.39 -15.52
N GLU A 842 31.43 -26.10 -16.78
CA GLU A 842 32.00 -27.09 -17.69
C GLU A 842 33.39 -27.55 -17.23
N ALA A 843 34.23 -26.65 -16.72
CA ALA A 843 35.54 -27.03 -16.16
C ALA A 843 35.39 -27.98 -14.96
N VAL A 844 34.43 -27.73 -14.08
CA VAL A 844 34.11 -28.63 -12.96
C VAL A 844 33.60 -29.98 -13.46
N ARG A 845 32.70 -29.97 -14.44
CA ARG A 845 32.14 -31.18 -15.05
C ARG A 845 33.23 -32.04 -15.67
N GLU A 846 34.13 -31.48 -16.47
CA GLU A 846 35.24 -32.22 -17.08
C GLU A 846 36.15 -32.87 -16.03
N ARG A 847 36.43 -32.17 -14.92
CA ARG A 847 37.19 -32.74 -13.79
C ARG A 847 36.47 -33.93 -13.14
N LEU A 848 35.14 -33.90 -13.04
CA LEU A 848 34.37 -35.02 -12.51
C LEU A 848 34.35 -36.20 -13.49
N LEU A 849 34.17 -35.96 -14.78
CA LEU A 849 34.23 -36.99 -15.83
C LEU A 849 35.59 -37.71 -15.83
N ALA A 850 36.68 -36.96 -15.70
CA ALA A 850 38.04 -37.51 -15.58
C ALA A 850 38.22 -38.43 -14.35
N ARG A 851 37.33 -38.36 -13.35
CA ARG A 851 37.34 -39.18 -12.13
C ARG A 851 36.35 -40.35 -12.18
N GLY A 852 35.82 -40.68 -13.35
CA GLY A 852 34.91 -41.81 -13.57
C GLY A 852 33.44 -41.49 -13.28
N PHE A 853 33.05 -40.22 -13.27
CA PHE A 853 31.64 -39.85 -13.31
C PHE A 853 31.13 -39.81 -14.76
N HIS A 854 29.82 -39.92 -14.93
CA HIS A 854 29.14 -39.84 -16.22
C HIS A 854 27.95 -38.87 -16.14
N ASP A 855 27.62 -38.21 -17.25
CA ASP A 855 26.42 -37.37 -17.33
C ASP A 855 25.14 -38.22 -17.25
N VAL A 856 24.19 -37.77 -16.45
CA VAL A 856 22.91 -38.45 -16.25
C VAL A 856 21.76 -37.59 -16.74
N ALA A 857 21.81 -36.29 -16.50
CA ALA A 857 20.79 -35.36 -16.94
C ALA A 857 21.34 -33.95 -17.06
N ARG A 858 20.73 -33.16 -17.94
CA ARG A 858 20.90 -31.71 -18.00
C ARG A 858 19.54 -31.08 -18.21
N GLN A 859 19.17 -30.18 -17.32
CA GLN A 859 17.93 -29.42 -17.43
C GLN A 859 18.30 -27.95 -17.54
N ASP A 860 18.04 -27.36 -18.71
CA ASP A 860 18.26 -25.93 -18.93
C ASP A 860 16.95 -25.15 -18.72
N TYR A 861 17.11 -23.93 -18.23
CA TYR A 861 16.11 -22.92 -17.95
C TYR A 861 16.57 -21.57 -18.51
N PHE A 862 15.75 -20.53 -18.40
CA PHE A 862 16.16 -19.19 -18.80
C PHE A 862 17.30 -18.66 -17.91
N HIS A 863 18.48 -18.43 -18.52
CA HIS A 863 19.76 -18.04 -17.88
C HIS A 863 20.31 -18.99 -16.80
N MET A 864 19.63 -20.10 -16.55
CA MET A 864 19.93 -21.07 -15.50
C MET A 864 19.89 -22.49 -16.04
N GLY A 865 20.52 -23.42 -15.35
CA GLY A 865 20.50 -24.84 -15.66
C GLY A 865 20.99 -25.67 -14.49
N VAL A 866 20.72 -26.97 -14.56
CA VAL A 866 21.24 -27.96 -13.62
C VAL A 866 21.85 -29.09 -14.43
N VAL A 867 23.14 -29.36 -14.23
CA VAL A 867 23.83 -30.51 -14.79
C VAL A 867 23.99 -31.56 -13.72
N VAL A 868 23.65 -32.81 -14.03
CA VAL A 868 23.69 -33.94 -13.10
C VAL A 868 24.68 -34.97 -13.60
N VAL A 869 25.70 -35.25 -12.79
CA VAL A 869 26.67 -36.32 -13.03
C VAL A 869 26.59 -37.37 -11.93
N GLN A 870 26.92 -38.62 -12.23
CA GLN A 870 26.86 -39.74 -11.28
C GLN A 870 28.11 -40.61 -11.43
N ARG A 871 28.59 -41.12 -10.29
CA ARG A 871 29.77 -41.99 -10.22
C ARG A 871 29.42 -43.46 -10.42
#